data_AF-A0A673Y527-F1
#
_entry.id   AF-A0A673Y527-F1
#
_cell.length_a   1.000
_cell.length_b   1.000
_cell.length_c   1.000
_cell.angle_alpha   90.00
_cell.angle_beta   90.00
_cell.angle_gamma   90.00
#
_symmetry.space_group_name_H-M   'P 1'
#
loop_
_entity.id
_entity.type
_entity.pdbx_description
1 polymer ?
#
loop_
_entity_poly.entity_id
_entity_poly.type
_entity_poly.pdbx_seq_one_letter_code
_entity_poly.pdbx_strand_id
1 'polypeptide(L)'
;MAVGRFSQALLVLFCHVLYSSSSFQPALVLDMAKILLDNYCFPENLVGMQEAIQQAINSGEILKISDRKTLASVLTAGVQGALNDPRLTVSFEPNFVPVMPPALPSLPTEQLIRLVRNSVKLEFLENNVGYLRIDRIIGEETAAKLGPLLRENIWTKVTHASSLIFDLRYSTAGELSGVPFIISYFSDPEPLIHIDTVFDRPSNTTKELWTMSSIMGERYGKRKDLIVLTSKRTMGAAEAIAYTLKHLNRAIIVGERSAGGSVKVQKIRIGDSGFYITVPVARSVNPITGQSWEVSGVSPSVNINAKEAVANAKNLLAVRSAIPNAVQSVSDIIRQYYSFTDRVPAILQHLESTDFFSVISEEDLANKINNELQSVSEDPRLMIKLTQDHPVIIEEDFEPENIPNDPAFLRNLVDTVFKVRILTGNTGYLRFDRFGDVSMMAKLGEQIAQKIWEPLKDTENLIIDLRYNTGGSSASMGLLLSFLQDPSQQFHFFTIYDRIQNTTTEFNTLSGLPGPPYGSKRGVYILTSYYTAGAGEEFAYLMQSLHRGTLIGEITSGTLMHSKSFQVEDTDIVITVPFINIIDNNGECWLGGGVVPDAIVLAEEAVDHTHEIIESGMKLVAFEEFYQNPCASFCMRNVQINPLVHIS
;
A
#
# COMPACT_ATOMS: atom_id res chain seq x y z
N MET A 1 -0.64 64.52 101.71
CA MET A 1 -1.52 63.45 102.21
C MET A 1 -1.64 62.40 101.12
N ALA A 2 -1.14 61.19 101.39
CA ALA A 2 -1.20 60.01 100.53
C ALA A 2 -2.67 59.56 100.32
N VAL A 3 -3.10 58.87 99.26
CA VAL A 3 -2.81 57.51 98.75
C VAL A 3 -3.63 57.43 97.43
N GLY A 4 -3.28 56.80 96.30
CA GLY A 4 -2.16 55.97 95.89
C GLY A 4 -2.39 55.35 94.49
N ARG A 5 -1.34 54.66 94.02
CA ARG A 5 -1.26 53.53 93.07
C ARG A 5 -1.42 53.72 91.55
N PHE A 6 -0.25 53.53 90.88
CA PHE A 6 0.04 52.72 89.67
C PHE A 6 -0.73 53.04 88.36
N SER A 7 -0.19 52.96 87.14
CA SER A 7 0.98 52.32 86.56
C SER A 7 1.25 52.95 85.18
N GLN A 8 2.44 52.68 84.65
CA GLN A 8 2.92 52.96 83.29
C GLN A 8 1.88 52.70 82.18
N ALA A 9 1.67 53.68 81.30
CA ALA A 9 0.99 53.49 80.01
C ALA A 9 1.55 54.47 78.98
N LEU A 10 2.78 54.21 78.53
CA LEU A 10 3.39 54.86 77.37
C LEU A 10 4.11 53.78 76.54
N LEU A 11 3.40 52.76 76.04
CA LEU A 11 3.93 51.80 75.06
C LEU A 11 2.85 50.92 74.39
N VAL A 12 1.79 51.48 73.79
CA VAL A 12 0.87 50.72 72.90
C VAL A 12 0.34 51.58 71.74
N LEU A 13 1.24 52.22 71.01
CA LEU A 13 0.97 52.72 69.66
C LEU A 13 2.12 52.21 68.79
N PHE A 14 1.79 51.55 67.68
CA PHE A 14 2.64 50.67 66.85
C PHE A 14 2.66 49.20 67.27
N CYS A 15 1.54 48.50 67.06
CA CYS A 15 1.50 47.11 66.56
C CYS A 15 0.06 46.68 66.25
N HIS A 16 -0.70 47.53 65.56
CA HIS A 16 -1.92 47.14 64.83
C HIS A 16 -1.75 47.49 63.36
N VAL A 17 -0.60 47.10 62.79
CA VAL A 17 -0.66 46.53 61.45
C VAL A 17 -1.19 45.14 61.68
N LEU A 18 -2.49 44.94 61.42
CA LEU A 18 -3.00 43.60 61.20
C LEU A 18 -2.04 42.93 60.24
N TYR A 19 -1.30 41.96 60.76
CA TYR A 19 -0.67 40.90 59.99
C TYR A 19 -1.79 40.21 59.20
N SER A 20 -2.18 40.78 58.06
CA SER A 20 -2.73 40.03 56.94
C SER A 20 -1.56 39.39 56.20
N SER A 21 -0.73 38.65 56.93
CA SER A 21 0.25 37.74 56.36
C SER A 21 -0.52 36.61 55.70
N SER A 22 -0.45 36.60 54.37
CA SER A 22 -0.95 35.63 53.41
C SER A 22 -0.51 34.18 53.71
N SER A 23 -1.14 33.50 54.67
CA SER A 23 -0.89 32.09 54.99
C SER A 23 -1.68 31.12 54.09
N PHE A 24 -1.79 31.40 52.79
CA PHE A 24 -2.89 30.86 51.95
C PHE A 24 -2.54 29.66 51.05
N GLN A 25 -1.44 28.94 51.22
CA GLN A 25 -0.94 28.06 50.15
C GLN A 25 -0.89 26.54 50.43
N PRO A 26 -0.60 26.02 51.64
CA PRO A 26 -0.58 24.57 51.83
C PRO A 26 -1.96 23.91 51.69
N ALA A 27 -3.00 24.52 52.27
CA ALA A 27 -4.37 24.00 52.20
C ALA A 27 -4.91 23.98 50.76
N LEU A 28 -4.63 25.02 49.97
CA LEU A 28 -5.01 25.11 48.56
C LEU A 28 -4.46 23.92 47.74
N VAL A 29 -3.17 23.62 47.91
CA VAL A 29 -2.51 22.54 47.18
C VAL A 29 -3.04 21.17 47.62
N LEU A 30 -3.31 20.98 48.92
CA LEU A 30 -3.90 19.75 49.45
C LEU A 30 -5.35 19.55 48.98
N ASP A 31 -6.16 20.60 48.94
CA ASP A 31 -7.53 20.54 48.41
C ASP A 31 -7.55 20.22 46.92
N MET A 32 -6.62 20.83 46.15
CA MET A 32 -6.45 20.53 44.73
C MET A 32 -6.05 19.07 44.51
N ALA A 33 -5.11 18.58 45.30
CA ALA A 33 -4.66 17.19 45.28
C ALA A 33 -5.82 16.21 45.51
N LYS A 34 -6.64 16.48 46.54
CA LYS A 34 -7.82 15.67 46.82
C LYS A 34 -8.78 15.63 45.64
N ILE A 35 -9.04 16.78 45.00
CA ILE A 35 -9.88 16.83 43.80
C ILE A 35 -9.31 15.95 42.68
N LEU A 36 -7.99 16.00 42.43
CA LEU A 36 -7.35 15.15 41.41
C LEU A 36 -7.46 13.66 41.75
N LEU A 37 -7.16 13.26 42.99
CA LEU A 37 -7.26 11.87 43.44
C LEU A 37 -8.68 11.31 43.30
N ASP A 38 -9.69 12.13 43.61
CA ASP A 38 -11.09 11.72 43.61
C ASP A 38 -11.71 11.72 42.20
N ASN A 39 -11.22 12.55 41.27
CA ASN A 39 -11.92 12.84 40.03
C ASN A 39 -11.14 12.60 38.73
N TYR A 40 -9.81 12.48 38.75
CA TYR A 40 -9.03 12.30 37.52
C TYR A 40 -9.23 10.90 36.90
N CYS A 41 -9.57 10.86 35.60
CA CYS A 41 -10.00 9.63 34.93
C CYS A 41 -8.90 8.59 34.66
N PHE A 42 -7.64 8.88 34.99
CA PHE A 42 -6.51 7.95 34.96
C PHE A 42 -5.94 7.76 36.37
N PRO A 43 -6.64 7.07 37.28
CA PRO A 43 -6.15 6.85 38.64
C PRO A 43 -4.79 6.13 38.67
N GLU A 44 -4.50 5.27 37.69
CA GLU A 44 -3.23 4.59 37.53
C GLU A 44 -2.04 5.56 37.34
N ASN A 45 -2.27 6.76 36.80
CA ASN A 45 -1.24 7.77 36.57
C ASN A 45 -0.98 8.63 37.83
N LEU A 46 -1.72 8.40 38.93
CA LEU A 46 -1.59 9.16 40.17
C LEU A 46 -0.62 8.50 41.17
N VAL A 47 0.05 7.41 40.81
CA VAL A 47 1.08 6.78 41.66
C VAL A 47 2.23 7.77 41.89
N GLY A 48 2.61 7.98 43.16
CA GLY A 48 3.66 8.95 43.51
C GLY A 48 3.18 10.41 43.55
N MET A 49 1.92 10.69 43.20
CA MET A 49 1.39 12.05 43.16
C MET A 49 1.32 12.66 44.56
N GLN A 50 0.94 11.87 45.57
CA GLN A 50 0.87 12.34 46.96
C GLN A 50 2.24 12.79 47.48
N GLU A 51 3.29 12.06 47.15
CA GLU A 51 4.68 12.38 47.48
C GLU A 51 5.16 13.62 46.72
N ALA A 52 4.86 13.72 45.43
CA ALA A 52 5.20 14.89 44.61
C ALA A 52 4.53 16.16 45.13
N ILE A 53 3.26 16.07 45.54
CA ILE A 53 2.53 17.16 46.18
C ILE A 53 3.19 17.57 47.49
N GLN A 54 3.56 16.60 48.34
CA GLN A 54 4.21 16.88 49.61
C GLN A 54 5.57 17.54 49.42
N GLN A 55 6.35 17.11 48.43
CA GLN A 55 7.62 17.74 48.05
C GLN A 55 7.42 19.16 47.54
N ALA A 56 6.40 19.41 46.71
CA ALA A 56 6.07 20.75 46.20
C ALA A 56 5.63 21.72 47.32
N ILE A 57 4.94 21.22 48.35
CA ILE A 57 4.62 22.00 49.55
C ILE A 57 5.90 22.29 50.35
N ASN A 58 6.76 21.29 50.52
CA ASN A 58 7.98 21.40 51.32
C ASN A 58 9.08 22.27 50.66
N SER A 59 9.12 22.36 49.33
CA SER A 59 10.11 23.20 48.62
C SER A 59 9.92 24.69 48.91
N GLY A 60 8.71 25.10 49.32
CA GLY A 60 8.38 26.49 49.64
C GLY A 60 8.38 27.44 48.44
N GLU A 61 8.63 26.96 47.22
CA GLU A 61 8.66 27.78 46.00
C GLU A 61 7.27 28.32 45.66
N ILE A 62 6.25 27.47 45.77
CA ILE A 62 4.85 27.84 45.60
C ILE A 62 4.45 28.89 46.65
N LEU A 63 5.06 28.86 47.84
CA LEU A 63 4.76 29.77 48.95
C LEU A 63 5.21 31.22 48.68
N LYS A 64 6.10 31.42 47.71
CA LYS A 64 6.66 32.75 47.37
C LYS A 64 5.82 33.51 46.34
N ILE A 65 4.81 32.87 45.74
CA ILE A 65 4.00 33.46 44.67
C ILE A 65 2.81 34.23 45.28
N SER A 66 2.86 35.55 45.28
CA SER A 66 1.76 36.39 45.82
C SER A 66 0.63 36.65 44.82
N ASP A 67 0.93 36.64 43.51
CA ASP A 67 -0.07 36.86 42.46
C ASP A 67 -0.88 35.59 42.18
N ARG A 68 -2.22 35.68 42.29
CA ARG A 68 -3.11 34.51 42.20
C ARG A 68 -3.21 33.95 40.79
N LYS A 69 -3.12 34.78 39.76
CA LYS A 69 -3.13 34.31 38.37
C LYS A 69 -1.85 33.57 38.04
N THR A 70 -0.70 34.11 38.47
CA THR A 70 0.61 33.47 38.36
C THR A 70 0.62 32.14 39.11
N LEU A 71 0.04 32.09 40.31
CA LEU A 71 -0.10 30.84 41.07
C LEU A 71 -0.93 29.81 40.29
N ALA A 72 -2.06 30.20 39.70
CA ALA A 72 -2.87 29.31 38.87
C ALA A 72 -2.10 28.79 37.64
N SER A 73 -1.30 29.64 36.97
CA SER A 73 -0.46 29.22 35.85
C SER A 73 0.65 28.26 36.26
N VAL A 74 1.31 28.49 37.40
CA VAL A 74 2.33 27.59 37.95
C VAL A 74 1.73 26.24 38.34
N LEU A 75 0.57 26.25 39.01
CA LEU A 75 -0.14 25.00 39.36
C LEU A 75 -0.59 24.25 38.10
N THR A 76 -1.05 24.95 37.07
CA THR A 76 -1.38 24.36 35.76
C THR A 76 -0.16 23.67 35.14
N ALA A 77 0.96 24.38 35.03
CA ALA A 77 2.19 23.83 34.47
C ALA A 77 2.69 22.62 35.28
N GLY A 78 2.57 22.67 36.61
CA GLY A 78 2.91 21.57 37.50
C GLY A 78 2.08 20.31 37.26
N VAL A 79 0.75 20.42 37.24
CA VAL A 79 -0.13 19.26 37.04
C VAL A 79 -0.06 18.72 35.61
N GLN A 80 0.06 19.59 34.61
CA GLN A 80 0.23 19.18 33.21
C GLN A 80 1.59 18.51 32.99
N GLY A 81 2.66 19.03 33.58
CA GLY A 81 3.99 18.42 33.48
C GLY A 81 4.07 17.06 34.19
N ALA A 82 3.41 16.93 35.34
CA ALA A 82 3.40 15.68 36.11
C ALA A 82 2.55 14.58 35.46
N LEU A 83 1.39 14.92 34.89
CA LEU A 83 0.42 13.95 34.36
C LEU A 83 0.39 13.87 32.83
N ASN A 84 1.12 14.74 32.14
CA ASN A 84 1.14 14.87 30.69
C ASN A 84 -0.26 14.99 30.06
N ASP A 85 -1.17 15.69 30.74
CA ASP A 85 -2.55 15.88 30.29
C ASP A 85 -2.88 17.37 30.12
N PRO A 86 -3.00 17.88 28.87
CA PRO A 86 -3.23 19.30 28.61
C PRO A 86 -4.62 19.78 29.03
N ARG A 87 -5.54 18.88 29.36
CA ARG A 87 -6.91 19.22 29.80
C ARG A 87 -6.93 19.73 31.24
N LEU A 88 -5.94 19.36 32.04
CA LEU A 88 -5.79 19.81 33.41
C LEU A 88 -5.42 21.29 33.41
N THR A 89 -6.31 22.14 33.91
CA THR A 89 -6.05 23.59 34.00
C THR A 89 -6.51 24.13 35.34
N VAL A 90 -5.72 25.01 35.93
CA VAL A 90 -6.04 25.71 37.17
C VAL A 90 -6.29 27.18 36.85
N SER A 91 -7.36 27.74 37.41
CA SER A 91 -7.81 29.10 37.16
C SER A 91 -8.16 29.79 38.48
N PHE A 92 -8.00 31.11 38.55
CA PHE A 92 -8.45 31.93 39.67
C PHE A 92 -9.61 32.83 39.22
N GLU A 93 -10.81 32.52 39.69
CA GLU A 93 -12.07 33.14 39.27
C GLU A 93 -12.96 33.44 40.48
N PRO A 94 -12.69 34.50 41.25
CA PRO A 94 -13.35 34.78 42.53
C PRO A 94 -14.84 35.11 42.40
N ASN A 95 -15.28 35.51 41.21
CA ASN A 95 -16.67 35.84 40.90
C ASN A 95 -17.33 34.82 39.97
N PHE A 96 -16.75 33.62 39.82
CA PHE A 96 -17.35 32.58 39.00
C PHE A 96 -18.61 32.06 39.67
N VAL A 97 -19.74 32.29 39.02
CA VAL A 97 -20.99 31.62 39.35
C VAL A 97 -21.15 30.49 38.36
N PRO A 98 -21.13 29.21 38.78
CA PRO A 98 -21.43 28.11 37.89
C PRO A 98 -22.79 28.36 37.25
N VAL A 99 -22.82 28.42 35.91
CA VAL A 99 -24.08 28.38 35.19
C VAL A 99 -24.61 26.96 35.37
N MET A 100 -25.42 26.73 36.40
CA MET A 100 -26.23 25.52 36.47
C MET A 100 -27.22 25.62 35.31
N PRO A 101 -27.14 24.73 34.30
CA PRO A 101 -28.20 24.67 33.31
C PRO A 101 -29.50 24.48 34.08
N PRO A 102 -30.55 25.30 33.86
CA PRO A 102 -31.84 25.01 34.44
C PRO A 102 -32.20 23.56 34.11
N ALA A 103 -32.84 22.84 35.04
CA ALA A 103 -33.44 21.54 34.74
C ALA A 103 -34.54 21.77 33.71
N LEU A 104 -34.13 21.84 32.43
CA LEU A 104 -35.04 22.07 31.33
C LEU A 104 -35.89 20.81 31.19
N PRO A 105 -37.22 20.91 31.12
CA PRO A 105 -38.04 19.79 30.71
C PRO A 105 -37.53 19.29 29.34
N SER A 106 -37.62 17.99 29.10
CA SER A 106 -37.25 17.42 27.80
C SER A 106 -37.95 18.23 26.70
N LEU A 107 -37.18 18.64 25.67
CA LEU A 107 -37.72 19.47 24.59
C LEU A 107 -39.01 18.83 24.02
N PRO A 108 -40.08 19.61 23.79
CA PRO A 108 -41.26 19.13 23.10
C PRO A 108 -40.91 18.51 21.75
N THR A 109 -41.66 17.51 21.31
CA THR A 109 -41.40 16.77 20.06
C THR A 109 -41.23 17.69 18.84
N GLU A 110 -42.05 18.73 18.71
CA GLU A 110 -41.94 19.72 17.62
C GLU A 110 -40.59 20.46 17.61
N GLN A 111 -40.05 20.80 18.78
CA GLN A 111 -38.74 21.44 18.89
C GLN A 111 -37.61 20.46 18.55
N LEU A 112 -37.73 19.19 18.96
CA LEU A 112 -36.80 18.14 18.58
C LEU A 112 -36.80 17.90 17.05
N ILE A 113 -37.98 17.89 16.42
CA ILE A 113 -38.11 17.78 14.96
C ILE A 113 -37.39 18.94 14.26
N ARG A 114 -37.59 20.18 14.72
CA ARG A 114 -36.90 21.36 14.16
C ARG A 114 -35.39 21.28 14.33
N LEU A 115 -34.93 20.85 15.50
CA LEU A 115 -33.52 20.65 15.79
C LEU A 115 -32.89 19.63 14.83
N VAL A 116 -33.53 18.47 14.66
CA VAL A 116 -33.07 17.43 13.73
C VAL A 116 -33.07 17.94 12.29
N ARG A 117 -34.16 18.58 11.84
CA ARG A 117 -34.28 19.11 10.49
C ARG A 117 -33.18 20.12 10.17
N ASN A 118 -32.82 20.98 11.12
CA ASN A 118 -31.78 22.00 10.93
C ASN A 118 -30.35 21.45 11.07
N SER A 119 -30.19 20.23 11.59
CA SER A 119 -28.89 19.59 11.80
C SER A 119 -28.61 18.45 10.82
N VAL A 120 -29.53 18.13 9.91
CA VAL A 120 -29.33 17.08 8.91
C VAL A 120 -29.56 17.61 7.50
N LYS A 121 -28.65 17.30 6.59
CA LYS A 121 -28.79 17.55 5.16
C LYS A 121 -28.59 16.25 4.40
N LEU A 122 -29.53 15.91 3.53
CA LEU A 122 -29.48 14.73 2.66
C LEU A 122 -29.59 15.17 1.20
N GLU A 123 -28.64 14.75 0.39
CA GLU A 123 -28.62 14.96 -1.07
C GLU A 123 -28.17 13.66 -1.76
N PHE A 124 -28.49 13.52 -3.05
CA PHE A 124 -27.96 12.47 -3.91
C PHE A 124 -27.12 13.14 -5.00
N LEU A 125 -25.88 12.70 -5.11
CA LEU A 125 -24.94 13.16 -6.11
C LEU A 125 -25.02 12.23 -7.35
N GLU A 126 -24.23 12.54 -8.36
CA GLU A 126 -24.03 11.69 -9.54
C GLU A 126 -23.68 10.25 -9.14
N ASN A 127 -24.02 9.28 -10.00
CA ASN A 127 -23.78 7.84 -9.78
C ASN A 127 -24.48 7.27 -8.53
N ASN A 128 -25.58 7.89 -8.10
CA ASN A 128 -26.39 7.47 -6.95
C ASN A 128 -25.60 7.45 -5.62
N VAL A 129 -24.62 8.34 -5.49
CA VAL A 129 -23.87 8.54 -4.25
C VAL A 129 -24.72 9.35 -3.27
N GLY A 130 -25.02 8.77 -2.10
CA GLY A 130 -25.70 9.48 -1.02
C GLY A 130 -24.74 10.45 -0.35
N TYR A 131 -25.20 11.68 -0.07
CA TYR A 131 -24.50 12.63 0.79
C TYR A 131 -25.37 12.93 2.01
N LEU A 132 -24.94 12.47 3.18
CA LEU A 132 -25.61 12.68 4.45
C LEU A 132 -24.71 13.50 5.37
N ARG A 133 -25.12 14.72 5.69
CA ARG A 133 -24.45 15.58 6.65
C ARG A 133 -25.24 15.62 7.96
N ILE A 134 -24.53 15.47 9.09
CA ILE A 134 -25.12 15.57 10.42
C ILE A 134 -24.29 16.56 11.26
N ASP A 135 -24.88 17.66 11.68
CA ASP A 135 -24.21 18.71 12.47
C ASP A 135 -24.30 18.46 13.99
N ARG A 136 -25.19 17.55 14.42
CA ARG A 136 -25.33 17.15 15.82
C ARG A 136 -25.68 15.67 15.94
N ILE A 137 -24.90 14.93 16.73
CA ILE A 137 -25.25 13.54 17.06
C ILE A 137 -26.35 13.54 18.12
N ILE A 138 -27.54 13.04 17.76
CA ILE A 138 -28.68 12.92 18.69
C ILE A 138 -28.47 11.74 19.65
N GLY A 139 -28.88 11.91 20.91
CA GLY A 139 -28.83 10.82 21.89
C GLY A 139 -29.98 9.81 21.77
N GLU A 140 -29.85 8.72 22.52
CA GLU A 140 -30.77 7.59 22.58
C GLU A 140 -32.24 8.00 22.78
N GLU A 141 -32.55 8.88 23.74
CA GLU A 141 -33.94 9.30 23.99
C GLU A 141 -34.56 10.02 22.79
N THR A 142 -33.78 10.86 22.11
CA THR A 142 -34.25 11.58 20.92
C THR A 142 -34.42 10.62 19.75
N ALA A 143 -33.47 9.69 19.59
CA ALA A 143 -33.55 8.64 18.57
C ALA A 143 -34.77 7.73 18.77
N ALA A 144 -35.10 7.37 20.02
CA ALA A 144 -36.29 6.58 20.34
C ALA A 144 -37.59 7.33 20.03
N LYS A 145 -37.67 8.63 20.35
CA LYS A 145 -38.85 9.46 20.09
C LYS A 145 -39.08 9.75 18.61
N LEU A 146 -38.00 10.01 17.86
CA LEU A 146 -38.08 10.45 16.46
C LEU A 146 -37.74 9.34 15.44
N GLY A 147 -37.41 8.13 15.90
CA GLY A 147 -36.97 7.01 15.07
C GLY A 147 -37.83 6.77 13.82
N PRO A 148 -39.17 6.66 13.93
CA PRO A 148 -40.02 6.43 12.77
C PRO A 148 -39.91 7.54 11.70
N LEU A 149 -39.84 8.81 12.15
CA LEU A 149 -39.69 9.97 11.26
C LEU A 149 -38.32 10.01 10.61
N LEU A 150 -37.25 9.72 11.37
CA LEU A 150 -35.88 9.64 10.86
C LEU A 150 -35.74 8.52 9.82
N ARG A 151 -36.33 7.36 10.10
CA ARG A 151 -36.36 6.22 9.18
C ARG A 151 -37.00 6.62 7.85
N GLU A 152 -38.26 7.09 7.90
CA GLU A 152 -39.06 7.38 6.71
C GLU A 152 -38.47 8.53 5.87
N ASN A 153 -38.01 9.60 6.51
CA ASN A 153 -37.63 10.81 5.79
C ASN A 153 -36.17 10.83 5.33
N ILE A 154 -35.29 10.08 6.00
CA ILE A 154 -33.83 10.12 5.81
C ILE A 154 -33.32 8.73 5.46
N TRP A 155 -33.49 7.77 6.38
CA TRP A 155 -32.73 6.52 6.29
C TRP A 155 -33.18 5.61 5.15
N THR A 156 -34.49 5.45 4.92
CA THR A 156 -35.02 4.67 3.77
C THR A 156 -34.50 5.19 2.44
N LYS A 157 -34.23 6.50 2.32
CA LYS A 157 -33.64 7.07 1.10
C LYS A 157 -32.15 6.71 1.02
N VAL A 158 -31.42 6.91 2.13
CA VAL A 158 -29.98 6.60 2.20
C VAL A 158 -29.69 5.14 1.85
N THR A 159 -30.53 4.19 2.26
CA THR A 159 -30.29 2.76 1.97
C THR A 159 -30.35 2.42 0.48
N HIS A 160 -30.99 3.24 -0.36
CA HIS A 160 -31.01 3.06 -1.81
C HIS A 160 -29.76 3.61 -2.53
N ALA A 161 -28.92 4.40 -1.85
CA ALA A 161 -27.65 4.88 -2.42
C ALA A 161 -26.68 3.71 -2.71
N SER A 162 -25.87 3.83 -3.76
CA SER A 162 -24.82 2.86 -4.10
C SER A 162 -23.65 2.92 -3.09
N SER A 163 -23.30 4.14 -2.68
CA SER A 163 -22.27 4.47 -1.69
C SER A 163 -22.67 5.71 -0.90
N LEU A 164 -22.02 5.97 0.23
CA LEU A 164 -22.36 7.07 1.14
C LEU A 164 -21.15 7.93 1.51
N ILE A 165 -21.29 9.24 1.30
CA ILE A 165 -20.46 10.26 1.94
C ILE A 165 -21.19 10.72 3.19
N PHE A 166 -20.63 10.38 4.36
CA PHE A 166 -21.13 10.75 5.67
C PHE A 166 -20.35 11.93 6.23
N ASP A 167 -20.92 13.13 6.15
CA ASP A 167 -20.23 14.38 6.43
C ASP A 167 -20.38 14.83 7.88
N LEU A 168 -19.28 14.70 8.63
CA LEU A 168 -19.16 15.12 10.02
C LEU A 168 -18.30 16.38 10.19
N ARG A 169 -17.94 17.08 9.11
CA ARG A 169 -17.07 18.27 9.15
C ARG A 169 -17.64 19.41 10.01
N TYR A 170 -18.95 19.41 10.24
CA TYR A 170 -19.66 20.45 10.97
C TYR A 170 -20.22 19.95 12.32
N SER A 171 -19.95 18.70 12.68
CA SER A 171 -20.44 18.09 13.92
C SER A 171 -19.62 18.57 15.12
N THR A 172 -20.08 19.63 15.77
CA THR A 172 -19.40 20.22 16.95
C THR A 172 -20.08 19.86 18.28
N ALA A 173 -21.20 19.15 18.25
CA ALA A 173 -21.99 18.80 19.42
C ALA A 173 -22.66 17.44 19.25
N GLY A 174 -22.99 16.79 20.36
CA GLY A 174 -23.75 15.55 20.35
C GLY A 174 -23.62 14.74 21.62
N GLU A 175 -24.34 13.63 21.66
CA GLU A 175 -24.43 12.75 22.83
C GLU A 175 -23.82 11.38 22.50
N LEU A 176 -22.94 10.86 23.38
CA LEU A 176 -22.30 9.56 23.19
C LEU A 176 -23.30 8.39 23.15
N SER A 177 -24.48 8.55 23.77
CA SER A 177 -25.55 7.56 23.70
C SER A 177 -26.10 7.35 22.27
N GLY A 178 -25.85 8.29 21.35
CA GLY A 178 -26.20 8.14 19.93
C GLY A 178 -25.22 7.32 19.10
N VAL A 179 -23.99 7.14 19.58
CA VAL A 179 -22.93 6.44 18.83
C VAL A 179 -23.33 4.98 18.50
N PRO A 180 -23.84 4.18 19.45
CA PRO A 180 -24.35 2.83 19.17
C PRO A 180 -25.33 2.74 18.01
N PHE A 181 -26.24 3.70 17.89
CA PHE A 181 -27.25 3.71 16.83
C PHE A 181 -26.61 3.86 15.46
N ILE A 182 -25.74 4.86 15.30
CA ILE A 182 -25.09 5.15 14.02
C ILE A 182 -24.19 4.00 13.60
N ILE A 183 -23.35 3.48 14.50
CA ILE A 183 -22.46 2.36 14.17
C ILE A 183 -23.28 1.12 13.77
N SER A 184 -24.39 0.83 14.47
CA SER A 184 -25.25 -0.31 14.13
C SER A 184 -25.79 -0.24 12.71
N TYR A 185 -26.19 0.93 12.18
CA TYR A 185 -26.65 1.03 10.80
C TYR A 185 -25.58 0.65 9.75
N PHE A 186 -24.29 0.74 10.10
CA PHE A 186 -23.16 0.44 9.23
C PHE A 186 -22.50 -0.92 9.49
N SER A 187 -23.04 -1.70 10.42
CA SER A 187 -22.50 -3.01 10.82
C SER A 187 -23.50 -4.13 10.56
N ASP A 188 -23.01 -5.37 10.46
CA ASP A 188 -23.84 -6.57 10.47
C ASP A 188 -24.58 -6.70 11.82
N PRO A 189 -25.73 -7.43 11.88
CA PRO A 189 -26.47 -7.60 13.14
C PRO A 189 -25.72 -8.46 14.16
N GLU A 190 -24.89 -9.39 13.69
CA GLU A 190 -24.05 -10.26 14.52
C GLU A 190 -22.70 -10.51 13.83
N PRO A 191 -21.61 -10.72 14.60
CA PRO A 191 -21.54 -10.58 16.06
C PRO A 191 -21.64 -9.12 16.51
N LEU A 192 -22.16 -8.89 17.72
CA LEU A 192 -22.15 -7.56 18.33
C LEU A 192 -20.72 -7.03 18.46
N ILE A 193 -20.54 -5.76 18.10
CA ILE A 193 -19.26 -5.05 18.14
C ILE A 193 -19.20 -4.21 19.42
N HIS A 194 -18.12 -4.38 20.20
CA HIS A 194 -17.78 -3.50 21.30
C HIS A 194 -17.21 -2.19 20.73
N ILE A 195 -17.99 -1.12 20.79
CA ILE A 195 -17.69 0.17 20.16
C ILE A 195 -16.68 0.95 20.99
N ASP A 196 -16.94 1.10 22.28
CA ASP A 196 -16.20 1.96 23.19
C ASP A 196 -16.46 1.56 24.65
N THR A 197 -15.47 1.76 25.51
CA THR A 197 -15.59 1.64 26.96
C THR A 197 -15.38 3.01 27.61
N VAL A 198 -16.41 3.53 28.29
CA VAL A 198 -16.35 4.82 28.97
C VAL A 198 -16.23 4.63 30.47
N PHE A 199 -15.13 5.08 31.06
CA PHE A 199 -14.93 5.10 32.50
C PHE A 199 -15.21 6.49 33.07
N ASP A 200 -16.13 6.61 34.03
CA ASP A 200 -16.40 7.82 34.81
C ASP A 200 -15.85 7.65 36.24
N ARG A 201 -14.87 8.48 36.58
CA ARG A 201 -14.12 8.40 37.84
C ARG A 201 -14.94 8.83 39.07
N PRO A 202 -15.73 9.93 39.03
CA PRO A 202 -16.56 10.34 40.17
C PRO A 202 -17.57 9.29 40.60
N SER A 203 -18.27 8.63 39.67
CA SER A 203 -19.18 7.52 40.00
C SER A 203 -18.46 6.18 40.14
N ASN A 204 -17.19 6.10 39.73
CA ASN A 204 -16.41 4.87 39.63
C ASN A 204 -17.12 3.77 38.83
N THR A 205 -17.72 4.16 37.70
CA THR A 205 -18.49 3.26 36.84
C THR A 205 -17.89 3.18 35.45
N THR A 206 -17.90 1.98 34.88
CA THR A 206 -17.57 1.74 33.48
C THR A 206 -18.85 1.43 32.71
N LYS A 207 -19.07 2.12 31.60
CA LYS A 207 -20.17 1.88 30.66
C LYS A 207 -19.58 1.43 29.33
N GLU A 208 -20.01 0.27 28.87
CA GLU A 208 -19.68 -0.22 27.54
C GLU A 208 -20.74 0.24 26.53
N LEU A 209 -20.28 0.57 25.33
CA LEU A 209 -21.11 0.89 24.18
C LEU A 209 -21.02 -0.26 23.19
N TRP A 210 -22.16 -0.83 22.81
CA TRP A 210 -22.24 -1.99 21.91
C TRP A 210 -23.16 -1.67 20.74
N THR A 211 -22.91 -2.29 19.59
CA THR A 211 -23.92 -2.30 18.51
C THR A 211 -25.18 -3.03 18.98
N MET A 212 -26.31 -2.71 18.38
CA MET A 212 -27.58 -3.39 18.63
C MET A 212 -27.80 -4.46 17.56
N SER A 213 -28.35 -5.62 17.93
CA SER A 213 -28.73 -6.67 16.99
C SER A 213 -29.95 -6.29 16.14
N SER A 214 -30.93 -5.62 16.76
CA SER A 214 -32.14 -5.11 16.11
C SER A 214 -32.13 -3.58 16.02
N ILE A 215 -32.41 -3.05 14.83
CA ILE A 215 -32.52 -1.61 14.57
C ILE A 215 -33.82 -1.29 13.82
N MET A 216 -34.23 -0.02 13.88
CA MET A 216 -35.41 0.44 13.15
C MET A 216 -35.07 0.76 11.69
N GLY A 217 -35.53 -0.08 10.76
CA GLY A 217 -35.23 0.07 9.34
C GLY A 217 -34.12 -0.88 8.88
N GLU A 218 -33.63 -0.68 7.67
CA GLU A 218 -32.64 -1.58 7.04
C GLU A 218 -31.21 -1.21 7.46
N ARG A 219 -30.30 -2.17 7.48
CA ARG A 219 -28.87 -1.87 7.64
C ARG A 219 -28.31 -1.40 6.31
N TYR A 220 -27.41 -0.42 6.33
CA TYR A 220 -26.61 -0.07 5.15
C TYR A 220 -25.65 -1.21 4.79
N GLY A 221 -25.31 -2.03 5.78
CA GLY A 221 -24.45 -3.21 5.67
C GLY A 221 -22.98 -2.82 5.54
N LYS A 222 -22.11 -3.83 5.38
CA LYS A 222 -20.65 -3.66 5.25
C LYS A 222 -20.13 -3.53 3.81
N ARG A 223 -20.95 -3.89 2.81
CA ARG A 223 -20.52 -3.99 1.40
C ARG A 223 -20.47 -2.65 0.67
N LYS A 224 -21.41 -1.75 0.97
CA LYS A 224 -21.47 -0.43 0.34
C LYS A 224 -20.40 0.48 0.89
N ASP A 225 -19.69 1.16 0.00
CA ASP A 225 -18.63 2.08 0.38
C ASP A 225 -19.16 3.21 1.27
N LEU A 226 -18.36 3.53 2.29
CA LEU A 226 -18.63 4.58 3.24
C LEU A 226 -17.39 5.44 3.39
N ILE A 227 -17.52 6.73 3.07
CA ILE A 227 -16.51 7.74 3.36
C ILE A 227 -17.05 8.65 4.44
N VAL A 228 -16.25 8.90 5.48
CA VAL A 228 -16.60 9.86 6.55
C VAL A 228 -15.75 11.11 6.38
N LEU A 229 -16.39 12.27 6.33
CA LEU A 229 -15.68 13.54 6.22
C LEU A 229 -15.45 14.17 7.59
N THR A 230 -14.22 14.59 7.87
CA THR A 230 -13.84 15.26 9.12
C THR A 230 -13.18 16.61 8.87
N SER A 231 -13.30 17.52 9.84
CA SER A 231 -12.55 18.78 9.85
C SER A 231 -11.97 19.03 11.24
N LYS A 232 -11.14 20.06 11.39
CA LYS A 232 -10.65 20.55 12.70
C LYS A 232 -11.76 20.93 13.68
N ARG A 233 -13.01 21.06 13.23
CA ARG A 233 -14.18 21.34 14.07
C ARG A 233 -14.94 20.10 14.51
N THR A 234 -14.73 18.96 13.85
CA THR A 234 -15.40 17.71 14.23
C THR A 234 -15.01 17.36 15.66
N MET A 235 -16.00 17.23 16.56
CA MET A 235 -15.74 17.13 18.00
C MET A 235 -16.72 16.17 18.71
N GLY A 236 -16.23 15.48 19.74
CA GLY A 236 -17.05 14.69 20.67
C GLY A 236 -17.59 13.41 20.07
N ALA A 237 -18.91 13.18 20.16
CA ALA A 237 -19.53 11.96 19.65
C ALA A 237 -19.28 11.68 18.16
N ALA A 238 -19.08 12.74 17.36
CA ALA A 238 -18.69 12.59 15.96
C ALA A 238 -17.26 12.05 15.77
N GLU A 239 -16.34 12.41 16.67
CA GLU A 239 -14.99 11.83 16.70
C GLU A 239 -15.04 10.36 17.08
N ALA A 240 -15.84 9.99 18.09
CA ALA A 240 -16.05 8.60 18.47
C ALA A 240 -16.56 7.76 17.28
N ILE A 241 -17.53 8.27 16.52
CA ILE A 241 -18.05 7.59 15.32
C ILE A 241 -16.96 7.44 14.25
N ALA A 242 -16.26 8.52 13.90
CA ALA A 242 -15.21 8.50 12.88
C ALA A 242 -14.07 7.55 13.28
N TYR A 243 -13.66 7.58 14.55
CA TYR A 243 -12.63 6.71 15.11
C TYR A 243 -13.04 5.24 15.04
N THR A 244 -14.23 4.89 15.53
CA THR A 244 -14.74 3.51 15.49
C THR A 244 -14.85 3.01 14.05
N LEU A 245 -15.48 3.77 13.14
CA LEU A 245 -15.64 3.33 11.75
C LEU A 245 -14.30 3.17 11.01
N LYS A 246 -13.31 4.00 11.34
CA LYS A 246 -11.95 3.87 10.83
C LYS A 246 -11.33 2.54 11.28
N HIS A 247 -11.34 2.28 12.59
CA HIS A 247 -10.66 1.12 13.17
C HIS A 247 -11.41 -0.20 13.00
N LEU A 248 -12.68 -0.15 12.57
CA LEU A 248 -13.42 -1.31 12.06
C LEU A 248 -13.14 -1.62 10.58
N ASN A 249 -12.27 -0.85 9.91
CA ASN A 249 -12.12 -0.87 8.45
C ASN A 249 -13.48 -0.78 7.73
N ARG A 250 -14.40 0.00 8.29
CA ARG A 250 -15.75 0.20 7.74
C ARG A 250 -15.83 1.47 6.90
N ALA A 251 -15.09 2.51 7.26
CA ALA A 251 -15.10 3.77 6.53
C ALA A 251 -13.71 4.33 6.30
N ILE A 252 -13.52 4.94 5.13
CA ILE A 252 -12.33 5.74 4.83
C ILE A 252 -12.58 7.15 5.38
N ILE A 253 -11.68 7.64 6.24
CA ILE A 253 -11.80 8.98 6.83
C ILE A 253 -11.07 9.97 5.92
N VAL A 254 -11.78 10.98 5.42
CA VAL A 254 -11.25 11.97 4.47
C VAL A 254 -11.42 13.38 5.02
N GLY A 255 -10.36 14.17 5.02
CA GLY A 255 -10.42 15.57 5.46
C GLY A 255 -9.26 15.92 6.38
N GLU A 256 -9.55 16.68 7.42
CA GLU A 256 -8.54 17.10 8.40
C GLU A 256 -8.62 16.26 9.68
N ARG A 257 -7.53 16.27 10.46
CA ARG A 257 -7.54 15.81 11.85
C ARG A 257 -8.64 16.55 12.63
N SER A 258 -9.42 15.80 13.39
CA SER A 258 -10.52 16.36 14.21
C SER A 258 -10.01 17.15 15.42
N ALA A 259 -10.93 17.76 16.17
CA ALA A 259 -10.61 18.73 17.21
C ALA A 259 -9.83 18.16 18.41
N GLY A 260 -10.01 16.88 18.73
CA GLY A 260 -9.45 16.25 19.93
C GLY A 260 -10.23 16.61 21.19
N GLY A 261 -11.53 16.31 21.20
CA GLY A 261 -12.41 16.58 22.34
C GLY A 261 -12.13 15.74 23.58
N SER A 262 -13.08 15.74 24.50
CA SER A 262 -13.06 14.88 25.69
C SER A 262 -14.46 14.39 25.98
N VAL A 263 -14.56 13.17 26.53
CA VAL A 263 -15.84 12.59 26.93
C VAL A 263 -16.52 13.47 27.97
N LYS A 264 -15.78 13.85 29.02
CA LYS A 264 -16.29 14.70 30.09
C LYS A 264 -15.16 15.38 30.85
N VAL A 265 -15.21 16.71 30.89
CA VAL A 265 -14.39 17.54 31.77
C VAL A 265 -15.29 18.26 32.77
N GLN A 266 -14.82 18.42 34.01
CA GLN A 266 -15.53 19.17 35.05
C GLN A 266 -14.62 20.23 35.63
N LYS A 267 -15.19 21.43 35.84
CA LYS A 267 -14.55 22.53 36.54
C LYS A 267 -14.99 22.50 37.99
N ILE A 268 -14.05 22.20 38.89
CA ILE A 268 -14.30 21.96 40.31
C ILE A 268 -13.62 23.05 41.12
N ARG A 269 -14.35 23.66 42.06
CA ARG A 269 -13.80 24.69 42.95
C ARG A 269 -12.83 24.06 43.96
N ILE A 270 -11.70 24.70 44.20
CA ILE A 270 -10.67 24.22 45.14
C ILE A 270 -10.93 24.81 46.53
N GLY A 271 -11.56 24.04 47.42
CA GLY A 271 -11.97 24.51 48.75
C GLY A 271 -12.79 25.81 48.67
N ASP A 272 -12.60 26.70 49.64
CA ASP A 272 -13.19 28.05 49.63
C ASP A 272 -12.29 29.10 48.96
N SER A 273 -11.20 28.67 48.34
CA SER A 273 -10.34 29.55 47.55
C SER A 273 -11.07 29.92 46.26
N GLY A 274 -10.93 31.16 45.77
CA GLY A 274 -11.49 31.52 44.46
C GLY A 274 -10.84 30.79 43.27
N PHE A 275 -10.13 29.67 43.49
CA PHE A 275 -9.50 28.86 42.46
C PHE A 275 -10.40 27.70 42.03
N TYR A 276 -10.24 27.29 40.78
CA TYR A 276 -10.90 26.15 40.17
C TYR A 276 -9.87 25.31 39.43
N ILE A 277 -10.06 24.00 39.46
CA ILE A 277 -9.34 23.06 38.60
C ILE A 277 -10.32 22.42 37.62
N THR A 278 -9.98 22.43 36.34
CA THR A 278 -10.67 21.65 35.31
C THR A 278 -10.00 20.29 35.21
N VAL A 279 -10.78 19.23 35.41
CA VAL A 279 -10.32 17.84 35.47
C VAL A 279 -11.07 17.02 34.43
N PRO A 280 -10.40 16.21 33.60
CA PRO A 280 -11.08 15.17 32.83
C PRO A 280 -11.54 14.08 33.79
N VAL A 281 -12.86 13.93 33.91
CA VAL A 281 -13.48 13.04 34.89
C VAL A 281 -14.00 11.74 34.29
N ALA A 282 -14.10 11.69 32.95
CA ALA A 282 -14.33 10.46 32.24
C ALA A 282 -13.36 10.32 31.07
N ARG A 283 -13.14 9.09 30.62
CA ARG A 283 -12.35 8.75 29.44
C ARG A 283 -13.01 7.66 28.62
N SER A 284 -12.78 7.71 27.32
CA SER A 284 -13.08 6.65 26.35
C SER A 284 -11.83 5.77 26.19
N VAL A 285 -12.07 4.48 26.00
CA VAL A 285 -11.06 3.49 25.61
C VAL A 285 -11.68 2.64 24.52
N ASN A 286 -11.16 2.78 23.30
CA ASN A 286 -11.62 1.97 22.19
C ASN A 286 -11.10 0.53 22.30
N PRO A 287 -11.96 -0.50 22.28
CA PRO A 287 -11.58 -1.90 22.49
C PRO A 287 -10.62 -2.47 21.43
N ILE A 288 -10.61 -1.90 20.22
CA ILE A 288 -9.78 -2.38 19.10
C ILE A 288 -8.34 -1.88 19.25
N THR A 289 -8.19 -0.60 19.60
CA THR A 289 -6.88 0.07 19.63
C THR A 289 -6.27 0.14 21.03
N GLY A 290 -7.07 -0.01 22.09
CA GLY A 290 -6.68 0.31 23.47
C GLY A 290 -6.42 1.80 23.70
N GLN A 291 -6.73 2.66 22.71
CA GLN A 291 -6.48 4.10 22.70
C GLN A 291 -7.79 4.89 22.64
N SER A 292 -7.70 6.22 22.67
CA SER A 292 -8.84 7.12 22.61
C SER A 292 -8.69 8.13 21.47
N TRP A 293 -9.83 8.60 20.96
CA TRP A 293 -9.92 9.73 20.05
C TRP A 293 -9.71 11.08 20.77
N GLU A 294 -9.82 11.10 22.09
CA GLU A 294 -9.73 12.31 22.91
C GLU A 294 -8.36 12.98 22.80
N VAL A 295 -8.34 14.31 22.97
CA VAL A 295 -7.14 15.18 22.96
C VAL A 295 -6.44 15.27 21.60
N SER A 296 -6.09 14.14 20.99
CA SER A 296 -5.33 14.08 19.73
C SER A 296 -6.21 14.19 18.49
N GLY A 297 -7.50 13.89 18.63
CA GLY A 297 -8.44 13.80 17.54
C GLY A 297 -8.19 12.58 16.63
N VAL A 298 -9.12 12.35 15.73
CA VAL A 298 -9.06 11.30 14.71
C VAL A 298 -8.20 11.80 13.55
N SER A 299 -7.07 11.14 13.32
CA SER A 299 -6.28 11.34 12.11
C SER A 299 -7.05 10.79 10.89
N PRO A 300 -7.20 11.54 9.79
CA PRO A 300 -7.85 11.04 8.59
C PRO A 300 -7.00 9.93 7.93
N SER A 301 -7.63 9.06 7.15
CA SER A 301 -6.95 8.12 6.25
C SER A 301 -6.39 8.86 5.02
N VAL A 302 -7.13 9.86 4.53
CA VAL A 302 -6.71 10.75 3.45
C VAL A 302 -6.73 12.19 3.96
N ASN A 303 -5.55 12.76 4.18
CA ASN A 303 -5.39 14.10 4.71
C ASN A 303 -5.56 15.14 3.59
N ILE A 304 -6.68 15.86 3.62
CA ILE A 304 -7.01 16.89 2.63
C ILE A 304 -7.69 18.08 3.30
N ASN A 305 -7.65 19.25 2.68
CA ASN A 305 -8.38 20.40 3.21
C ASN A 305 -9.87 20.08 3.33
N ALA A 306 -10.49 20.42 4.47
CA ALA A 306 -11.90 20.12 4.71
C ALA A 306 -12.83 20.69 3.61
N LYS A 307 -12.45 21.79 2.93
CA LYS A 307 -13.23 22.35 1.81
C LYS A 307 -13.25 21.46 0.57
N GLU A 308 -12.18 20.72 0.32
CA GLU A 308 -11.99 19.86 -0.85
C GLU A 308 -12.42 18.41 -0.61
N ALA A 309 -12.74 18.07 0.65
CA ALA A 309 -13.04 16.70 1.08
C ALA A 309 -14.20 16.04 0.33
N VAL A 310 -15.25 16.78 -0.08
CA VAL A 310 -16.37 16.21 -0.85
C VAL A 310 -15.94 15.84 -2.26
N ALA A 311 -15.23 16.72 -2.96
CA ALA A 311 -14.76 16.46 -4.32
C ALA A 311 -13.81 15.26 -4.34
N ASN A 312 -12.87 15.22 -3.38
CA ASN A 312 -11.97 14.08 -3.22
C ASN A 312 -12.73 12.79 -2.90
N ALA A 313 -13.71 12.82 -1.98
CA ALA A 313 -14.53 11.65 -1.66
C ALA A 313 -15.30 11.13 -2.88
N LYS A 314 -15.81 12.01 -3.77
CA LYS A 314 -16.46 11.59 -5.03
C LYS A 314 -15.48 10.81 -5.92
N ASN A 315 -14.28 11.36 -6.14
CA ASN A 315 -13.26 10.71 -6.98
C ASN A 315 -12.85 9.35 -6.40
N LEU A 316 -12.66 9.30 -5.08
CA LEU A 316 -12.28 8.10 -4.35
C LEU A 316 -13.37 7.01 -4.48
N LEU A 317 -14.65 7.39 -4.38
CA LEU A 317 -15.76 6.46 -4.62
C LEU A 317 -15.85 5.98 -6.07
N ALA A 318 -15.50 6.83 -7.05
CA ALA A 318 -15.46 6.42 -8.45
C ALA A 318 -14.43 5.31 -8.67
N VAL A 319 -13.20 5.50 -8.18
CA VAL A 319 -12.14 4.47 -8.20
C VAL A 319 -12.62 3.18 -7.52
N ARG A 320 -13.21 3.30 -6.33
CA ARG A 320 -13.67 2.12 -5.57
C ARG A 320 -14.78 1.35 -6.28
N SER A 321 -15.66 2.04 -6.99
CA SER A 321 -16.72 1.40 -7.77
C SER A 321 -16.20 0.59 -8.96
N ALA A 322 -15.01 0.93 -9.48
CA ALA A 322 -14.36 0.21 -10.58
C ALA A 322 -13.61 -1.07 -10.13
N ILE A 323 -13.23 -1.17 -8.83
CA ILE A 323 -12.42 -2.28 -8.30
C ILE A 323 -12.99 -3.67 -8.66
N PRO A 324 -14.29 -3.98 -8.45
CA PRO A 324 -14.80 -5.32 -8.74
C PRO A 324 -14.66 -5.70 -10.22
N ASN A 325 -14.94 -4.75 -11.13
CA ASN A 325 -14.83 -4.97 -12.57
C ASN A 325 -13.36 -5.11 -12.98
N ALA A 326 -12.47 -4.28 -12.44
CA ALA A 326 -11.03 -4.37 -12.70
C ALA A 326 -10.46 -5.72 -12.26
N VAL A 327 -10.82 -6.20 -11.05
CA VAL A 327 -10.38 -7.51 -10.54
C VAL A 327 -10.95 -8.66 -11.39
N GLN A 328 -12.20 -8.55 -11.84
CA GLN A 328 -12.81 -9.53 -12.73
C GLN A 328 -12.13 -9.55 -14.11
N SER A 329 -11.87 -8.38 -14.70
CA SER A 329 -11.15 -8.22 -15.96
C SER A 329 -9.75 -8.85 -15.89
N VAL A 330 -8.98 -8.55 -14.84
CA VAL A 330 -7.68 -9.18 -14.57
C VAL A 330 -7.81 -10.71 -14.45
N SER A 331 -8.82 -11.18 -13.71
CA SER A 331 -9.08 -12.61 -13.53
C SER A 331 -9.37 -13.33 -14.85
N ASP A 332 -10.15 -12.70 -15.72
CA ASP A 332 -10.51 -13.25 -17.03
C ASP A 332 -9.30 -13.28 -17.98
N ILE A 333 -8.50 -12.21 -17.99
CA ILE A 333 -7.25 -12.14 -18.76
C ILE A 333 -6.28 -13.24 -18.29
N ILE A 334 -6.08 -13.42 -16.98
CA ILE A 334 -5.20 -14.46 -16.44
C ILE A 334 -5.71 -15.85 -16.82
N ARG A 335 -7.01 -16.11 -16.67
CA ARG A 335 -7.61 -17.41 -17.02
C ARG A 335 -7.39 -17.76 -18.49
N GLN A 336 -7.47 -16.76 -19.36
CA GLN A 336 -7.36 -16.95 -20.80
C GLN A 336 -5.90 -17.07 -21.27
N TYR A 337 -5.02 -16.19 -20.80
CA TYR A 337 -3.71 -15.98 -21.44
C TYR A 337 -2.51 -16.43 -20.63
N TYR A 338 -2.63 -16.66 -19.32
CA TYR A 338 -1.46 -16.99 -18.49
C TYR A 338 -0.95 -18.41 -18.76
N SER A 339 0.34 -18.55 -19.04
CA SER A 339 0.98 -19.80 -19.45
C SER A 339 1.12 -20.85 -18.34
N PHE A 340 1.30 -20.44 -17.08
CA PHE A 340 1.33 -21.37 -15.94
C PHE A 340 -0.08 -21.72 -15.45
N THR A 341 -0.76 -22.59 -16.22
CA THR A 341 -2.16 -22.97 -16.00
C THR A 341 -2.42 -23.63 -14.64
N ASP A 342 -1.41 -24.28 -14.05
CA ASP A 342 -1.43 -24.88 -12.73
C ASP A 342 -1.54 -23.84 -11.60
N ARG A 343 -1.02 -22.63 -11.82
CA ARG A 343 -1.06 -21.52 -10.85
C ARG A 343 -2.34 -20.70 -10.93
N VAL A 344 -3.06 -20.75 -12.06
CA VAL A 344 -4.28 -19.96 -12.30
C VAL A 344 -5.32 -20.13 -11.18
N PRO A 345 -5.71 -21.35 -10.74
CA PRO A 345 -6.72 -21.50 -9.70
C PRO A 345 -6.34 -20.79 -8.38
N ALA A 346 -5.06 -20.88 -7.98
CA ALA A 346 -4.56 -20.24 -6.77
C ALA A 346 -4.58 -18.71 -6.89
N ILE A 347 -4.16 -18.17 -8.04
CA ILE A 347 -4.19 -16.72 -8.31
C ILE A 347 -5.62 -16.20 -8.24
N LEU A 348 -6.57 -16.86 -8.90
CA LEU A 348 -7.97 -16.44 -8.92
C LEU A 348 -8.60 -16.47 -7.52
N GLN A 349 -8.33 -17.51 -6.74
CA GLN A 349 -8.78 -17.59 -5.34
C GLN A 349 -8.19 -16.47 -4.48
N HIS A 350 -6.92 -16.12 -4.71
CA HIS A 350 -6.27 -15.06 -3.97
C HIS A 350 -6.89 -13.68 -4.29
N LEU A 351 -7.11 -13.38 -5.57
CA LEU A 351 -7.80 -12.15 -6.00
C LEU A 351 -9.22 -12.05 -5.44
N GLU A 352 -9.99 -13.15 -5.44
CA GLU A 352 -11.37 -13.17 -4.91
C GLU A 352 -11.42 -12.90 -3.40
N SER A 353 -10.42 -13.36 -2.65
CA SER A 353 -10.35 -13.21 -1.19
C SER A 353 -9.63 -11.94 -0.72
N THR A 354 -9.08 -11.16 -1.65
CA THR A 354 -8.31 -9.95 -1.33
C THR A 354 -9.20 -8.84 -0.79
N ASP A 355 -8.77 -8.22 0.33
CA ASP A 355 -9.38 -6.99 0.83
C ASP A 355 -8.78 -5.75 0.15
N PHE A 356 -9.64 -5.00 -0.55
CA PHE A 356 -9.31 -3.75 -1.23
C PHE A 356 -9.77 -2.50 -0.43
N PHE A 357 -10.05 -2.63 0.86
CA PHE A 357 -10.46 -1.50 1.71
C PHE A 357 -9.44 -0.35 1.71
N SER A 358 -8.14 -0.66 1.68
CA SER A 358 -7.06 0.34 1.68
C SER A 358 -6.84 1.04 0.34
N VAL A 359 -7.48 0.59 -0.75
CA VAL A 359 -7.31 1.18 -2.08
C VAL A 359 -8.07 2.49 -2.16
N ILE A 360 -7.34 3.57 -2.43
CA ILE A 360 -7.86 4.94 -2.52
C ILE A 360 -7.54 5.63 -3.85
N SER A 361 -6.78 4.97 -4.74
CA SER A 361 -6.41 5.45 -6.07
C SER A 361 -6.21 4.29 -7.04
N GLU A 362 -6.17 4.56 -8.35
CA GLU A 362 -5.83 3.54 -9.36
C GLU A 362 -4.38 3.04 -9.23
N GLU A 363 -3.47 3.91 -8.79
CA GLU A 363 -2.09 3.52 -8.48
C GLU A 363 -2.05 2.50 -7.32
N ASP A 364 -2.80 2.74 -6.25
CA ASP A 364 -2.93 1.77 -5.15
C ASP A 364 -3.55 0.46 -5.62
N LEU A 365 -4.54 0.52 -6.52
CA LEU A 365 -5.18 -0.68 -7.08
C LEU A 365 -4.17 -1.50 -7.90
N ALA A 366 -3.45 -0.85 -8.80
CA ALA A 366 -2.41 -1.48 -9.62
C ALA A 366 -1.34 -2.14 -8.74
N ASN A 367 -0.82 -1.41 -7.76
CA ASN A 367 0.17 -1.92 -6.81
C ASN A 367 -0.36 -3.09 -5.98
N LYS A 368 -1.61 -2.99 -5.50
CA LYS A 368 -2.24 -4.04 -4.71
C LYS A 368 -2.40 -5.31 -5.54
N ILE A 369 -3.02 -5.24 -6.72
CA ILE A 369 -3.19 -6.41 -7.59
C ILE A 369 -1.82 -6.98 -7.98
N ASN A 370 -0.84 -6.14 -8.33
CA ASN A 370 0.51 -6.61 -8.67
C ASN A 370 1.15 -7.43 -7.53
N ASN A 371 1.01 -6.97 -6.28
CA ASN A 371 1.50 -7.70 -5.11
C ASN A 371 0.78 -9.04 -4.90
N GLU A 372 -0.55 -9.08 -5.07
CA GLU A 372 -1.30 -10.34 -4.98
C GLU A 372 -0.96 -11.31 -6.12
N LEU A 373 -0.68 -10.81 -7.33
CA LEU A 373 -0.24 -11.67 -8.43
C LEU A 373 1.15 -12.24 -8.15
N GLN A 374 2.10 -11.42 -7.69
CA GLN A 374 3.48 -11.84 -7.45
C GLN A 374 3.62 -12.79 -6.26
N SER A 375 2.78 -12.67 -5.22
CA SER A 375 2.81 -13.55 -4.05
C SER A 375 2.47 -15.01 -4.37
N VAL A 376 1.76 -15.26 -5.47
CA VAL A 376 1.35 -16.61 -5.92
C VAL A 376 2.10 -17.04 -7.16
N SER A 377 2.26 -16.14 -8.13
CA SER A 377 2.86 -16.47 -9.41
C SER A 377 4.37 -16.62 -9.34
N GLU A 378 5.06 -15.80 -8.55
CA GLU A 378 6.52 -15.65 -8.60
C GLU A 378 7.08 -15.52 -10.05
N ASP A 379 6.27 -15.00 -10.98
CA ASP A 379 6.62 -14.83 -12.39
C ASP A 379 6.79 -13.33 -12.67
N PRO A 380 8.02 -12.82 -12.81
CA PRO A 380 8.28 -11.39 -13.01
C PRO A 380 7.71 -10.86 -14.34
N ARG A 381 7.37 -11.74 -15.29
CA ARG A 381 6.75 -11.36 -16.57
C ARG A 381 5.27 -11.01 -16.41
N LEU A 382 4.59 -11.56 -15.41
CA LEU A 382 3.20 -11.25 -15.08
C LEU A 382 3.15 -9.98 -14.25
N MET A 383 2.90 -8.84 -14.89
CA MET A 383 3.00 -7.55 -14.21
C MET A 383 1.86 -6.61 -14.54
N ILE A 384 1.53 -5.75 -13.59
CA ILE A 384 0.56 -4.67 -13.76
C ILE A 384 1.26 -3.33 -13.68
N LYS A 385 0.88 -2.40 -14.58
CA LYS A 385 1.37 -1.03 -14.60
C LYS A 385 0.20 -0.06 -14.80
N LEU A 386 0.31 1.11 -14.20
CA LEU A 386 -0.54 2.25 -14.55
C LEU A 386 0.10 2.97 -15.75
N THR A 387 -0.64 3.13 -16.85
CA THR A 387 -0.15 3.84 -18.05
C THR A 387 -1.27 4.60 -18.73
N GLN A 388 -0.99 5.86 -19.09
CA GLN A 388 -1.90 6.68 -19.89
C GLN A 388 -1.77 6.37 -21.39
N ASP A 389 -0.65 5.76 -21.79
CA ASP A 389 -0.45 5.29 -23.15
C ASP A 389 -1.10 3.91 -23.27
N HIS A 390 -2.21 3.84 -23.99
CA HIS A 390 -2.87 2.57 -24.30
C HIS A 390 -1.88 1.66 -25.03
N PRO A 391 -1.80 0.37 -24.66
CA PRO A 391 -0.92 -0.56 -25.33
C PRO A 391 -1.36 -0.64 -26.79
N VAL A 392 -0.52 -0.15 -27.70
CA VAL A 392 -0.65 -0.48 -29.11
C VAL A 392 -0.34 -1.97 -29.18
N ILE A 393 -1.36 -2.79 -29.40
CA ILE A 393 -1.16 -4.17 -29.80
C ILE A 393 -0.50 -4.07 -31.17
N ILE A 394 0.82 -4.09 -31.19
CA ILE A 394 1.56 -4.39 -32.41
C ILE A 394 1.36 -5.89 -32.56
N GLU A 395 0.24 -6.28 -33.17
CA GLU A 395 0.20 -7.54 -33.89
C GLU A 395 1.29 -7.39 -34.95
N GLU A 396 2.49 -7.90 -34.66
CA GLU A 396 3.41 -8.24 -35.72
C GLU A 396 2.76 -9.42 -36.45
N ASP A 397 1.76 -9.10 -37.27
CA ASP A 397 1.35 -9.91 -38.40
C ASP A 397 2.62 -10.06 -39.26
N PHE A 398 3.42 -11.06 -38.93
CA PHE A 398 4.35 -11.65 -39.86
C PHE A 398 3.49 -12.31 -40.94
N GLU A 399 3.00 -11.49 -41.87
CA GLU A 399 2.68 -12.03 -43.17
C GLU A 399 3.96 -12.72 -43.67
N PRO A 400 3.92 -14.03 -43.97
CA PRO A 400 5.09 -14.71 -44.46
C PRO A 400 5.47 -14.02 -45.76
N GLU A 401 6.56 -13.23 -45.73
CA GLU A 401 7.09 -12.59 -46.93
C GLU A 401 7.20 -13.67 -48.00
N ASN A 402 6.57 -13.44 -49.14
CA ASN A 402 6.50 -14.42 -50.20
C ASN A 402 7.86 -14.44 -50.91
N ILE A 403 8.85 -15.09 -50.28
CA ILE A 403 10.23 -15.15 -50.77
C ILE A 403 10.21 -15.84 -52.14
N PRO A 404 10.69 -15.17 -53.20
CA PRO A 404 10.81 -15.78 -54.51
C PRO A 404 11.69 -17.03 -54.46
N ASN A 405 11.26 -18.12 -55.09
CA ASN A 405 12.04 -19.36 -55.21
C ASN A 405 13.20 -19.26 -56.23
N ASP A 406 13.68 -18.05 -56.53
CA ASP A 406 14.80 -17.85 -57.46
C ASP A 406 16.14 -18.20 -56.79
N PRO A 407 16.92 -19.18 -57.29
CA PRO A 407 18.15 -19.63 -56.63
C PRO A 407 19.26 -18.57 -56.51
N ALA A 408 19.26 -17.53 -57.35
CA ALA A 408 20.21 -16.43 -57.25
C ALA A 408 19.80 -15.46 -56.14
N PHE A 409 18.51 -15.11 -56.05
CA PHE A 409 17.94 -14.33 -54.97
C PHE A 409 18.15 -15.00 -53.61
N LEU A 410 17.84 -16.29 -53.47
CA LEU A 410 18.00 -17.04 -52.21
C LEU A 410 19.47 -17.06 -51.75
N ARG A 411 20.42 -17.23 -52.70
CA ARG A 411 21.86 -17.15 -52.40
C ARG A 411 22.27 -15.75 -51.92
N ASN A 412 21.85 -14.71 -52.63
CA ASN A 412 22.18 -13.33 -52.25
C ASN A 412 21.59 -12.93 -50.88
N LEU A 413 20.39 -13.42 -50.57
CA LEU A 413 19.76 -13.22 -49.27
C LEU A 413 20.61 -13.87 -48.16
N VAL A 414 21.00 -15.13 -48.34
CA VAL A 414 21.86 -15.86 -47.38
C VAL A 414 23.22 -15.19 -47.22
N ASP A 415 23.85 -14.72 -48.30
CA ASP A 415 25.11 -13.97 -48.25
C ASP A 415 25.00 -12.63 -47.50
N THR A 416 23.81 -12.02 -47.54
CA THR A 416 23.53 -10.76 -46.86
C THR A 416 23.29 -10.98 -45.38
N VAL A 417 22.49 -11.99 -45.02
CA VAL A 417 22.07 -12.29 -43.64
C VAL A 417 23.20 -12.92 -42.82
N PHE A 418 23.92 -13.88 -43.38
CA PHE A 418 24.94 -14.64 -42.64
C PHE A 418 26.36 -14.20 -43.02
N LYS A 419 27.12 -13.74 -42.05
CA LYS A 419 28.55 -13.43 -42.22
C LYS A 419 29.37 -14.60 -41.69
N VAL A 420 30.08 -15.26 -42.60
CA VAL A 420 30.90 -16.45 -42.30
C VAL A 420 32.36 -16.13 -42.61
N ARG A 421 33.26 -16.43 -41.66
CA ARG A 421 34.71 -16.27 -41.79
C ARG A 421 35.44 -17.41 -41.08
N ILE A 422 36.67 -17.69 -41.50
CA ILE A 422 37.60 -18.52 -40.74
C ILE A 422 38.67 -17.57 -40.19
N LEU A 423 38.74 -17.45 -38.88
CA LEU A 423 39.69 -16.61 -38.15
C LEU A 423 41.01 -17.37 -37.93
N THR A 424 41.99 -16.67 -37.38
CA THR A 424 43.26 -17.26 -36.95
C THR A 424 43.03 -18.43 -35.98
N GLY A 425 43.90 -19.44 -36.04
CA GLY A 425 43.77 -20.64 -35.20
C GLY A 425 42.63 -21.59 -35.61
N ASN A 426 42.26 -21.62 -36.90
CA ASN A 426 41.20 -22.48 -37.45
C ASN A 426 39.85 -22.34 -36.70
N THR A 427 39.52 -21.11 -36.30
CA THR A 427 38.28 -20.80 -35.58
C THR A 427 37.25 -20.26 -36.57
N GLY A 428 36.15 -20.99 -36.75
CA GLY A 428 35.00 -20.54 -37.50
C GLY A 428 34.34 -19.35 -36.82
N TYR A 429 33.84 -18.39 -37.61
CA TYR A 429 33.07 -17.25 -37.13
C TYR A 429 31.79 -17.14 -37.96
N LEU A 430 30.65 -17.13 -37.27
CA LEU A 430 29.32 -17.00 -37.81
C LEU A 430 28.61 -15.84 -37.12
N ARG A 431 28.16 -14.84 -37.89
CA ARG A 431 27.29 -13.76 -37.40
C ARG A 431 25.98 -13.73 -38.18
N PHE A 432 24.89 -13.54 -37.47
CA PHE A 432 23.58 -13.20 -38.02
C PHE A 432 22.78 -12.40 -36.99
N ASP A 433 22.02 -11.42 -37.47
CA ASP A 433 21.43 -10.38 -36.61
C ASP A 433 19.92 -10.62 -36.36
N ARG A 434 19.36 -11.73 -36.86
CA ARG A 434 17.97 -12.13 -36.61
C ARG A 434 17.72 -13.61 -36.92
N PHE A 435 16.83 -14.25 -36.17
CA PHE A 435 16.28 -15.58 -36.47
C PHE A 435 15.14 -15.47 -37.50
N GLY A 436 15.32 -16.13 -38.65
CA GLY A 436 14.31 -16.19 -39.70
C GLY A 436 13.11 -17.07 -39.32
N ASP A 437 11.98 -16.89 -40.01
CA ASP A 437 10.81 -17.77 -39.86
C ASP A 437 11.10 -19.21 -40.33
N VAL A 438 10.39 -20.21 -39.76
CA VAL A 438 10.60 -21.64 -40.07
C VAL A 438 10.38 -21.93 -41.56
N SER A 439 9.37 -21.31 -42.18
CA SER A 439 9.09 -21.51 -43.62
C SER A 439 10.18 -20.92 -44.50
N MET A 440 10.76 -19.79 -44.10
CA MET A 440 11.93 -19.18 -44.74
C MET A 440 13.15 -20.09 -44.60
N MET A 441 13.44 -20.57 -43.38
CA MET A 441 14.60 -21.43 -43.10
C MET A 441 14.54 -22.75 -43.86
N ALA A 442 13.35 -23.33 -44.03
CA ALA A 442 13.15 -24.54 -44.82
C ALA A 442 13.50 -24.33 -46.31
N LYS A 443 13.13 -23.18 -46.89
CA LYS A 443 13.46 -22.84 -48.30
C LYS A 443 14.95 -22.56 -48.51
N LEU A 444 15.62 -22.02 -47.51
CA LEU A 444 17.03 -21.61 -47.57
C LEU A 444 18.01 -22.72 -47.17
N GLY A 445 17.52 -23.91 -46.84
CA GLY A 445 18.33 -24.98 -46.24
C GLY A 445 19.60 -25.35 -47.03
N GLU A 446 19.51 -25.48 -48.36
CA GLU A 446 20.66 -25.83 -49.21
C GLU A 446 21.69 -24.69 -49.27
N GLN A 447 21.23 -23.45 -49.39
CA GLN A 447 22.07 -22.26 -49.47
C GLN A 447 22.76 -22.00 -48.12
N ILE A 448 22.04 -22.21 -47.01
CA ILE A 448 22.57 -22.15 -45.65
C ILE A 448 23.65 -23.24 -45.46
N ALA A 449 23.39 -24.47 -45.90
CA ALA A 449 24.37 -25.56 -45.87
C ALA A 449 25.65 -25.21 -46.63
N GLN A 450 25.53 -24.69 -47.86
CA GLN A 450 26.67 -24.30 -48.68
C GLN A 450 27.43 -23.09 -48.14
N LYS A 451 26.73 -22.10 -47.56
CA LYS A 451 27.34 -20.86 -47.08
C LYS A 451 27.98 -21.00 -45.70
N ILE A 452 27.32 -21.71 -44.80
CA ILE A 452 27.67 -21.78 -43.37
C ILE A 452 28.37 -23.09 -43.07
N TRP A 453 27.70 -24.21 -43.30
CA TRP A 453 28.13 -25.48 -42.74
C TRP A 453 29.26 -26.13 -43.55
N GLU A 454 29.25 -26.04 -44.88
CA GLU A 454 30.34 -26.55 -45.72
C GLU A 454 31.70 -25.89 -45.42
N PRO A 455 31.82 -24.55 -45.30
CA PRO A 455 33.09 -23.91 -44.97
C PRO A 455 33.54 -24.13 -43.52
N LEU A 456 32.59 -24.29 -42.59
CA LEU A 456 32.89 -24.41 -41.16
C LEU A 456 33.08 -25.87 -40.70
N LYS A 457 32.76 -26.87 -41.54
CA LYS A 457 32.79 -28.29 -41.14
C LYS A 457 34.15 -28.80 -40.67
N ASP A 458 35.24 -28.13 -41.03
CA ASP A 458 36.63 -28.54 -40.72
C ASP A 458 37.31 -27.60 -39.69
N THR A 459 36.60 -26.60 -39.13
CA THR A 459 37.15 -25.71 -38.10
C THR A 459 37.23 -26.41 -36.74
N GLU A 460 38.17 -26.02 -35.87
CA GLU A 460 38.33 -26.62 -34.53
C GLU A 460 37.38 -26.01 -33.50
N ASN A 461 37.13 -24.71 -33.62
CA ASN A 461 36.25 -23.93 -32.75
C ASN A 461 35.27 -23.10 -33.60
N LEU A 462 34.13 -22.74 -33.04
CA LEU A 462 33.12 -21.90 -33.69
C LEU A 462 32.69 -20.76 -32.75
N ILE A 463 32.78 -19.54 -33.24
CA ILE A 463 32.20 -18.34 -32.63
C ILE A 463 30.87 -18.05 -33.34
N ILE A 464 29.78 -17.98 -32.57
CA ILE A 464 28.48 -17.49 -33.03
C ILE A 464 28.24 -16.12 -32.41
N ASP A 465 28.25 -15.08 -33.22
CA ASP A 465 28.16 -13.70 -32.78
C ASP A 465 26.70 -13.21 -32.81
N LEU A 466 26.09 -13.07 -31.63
CA LEU A 466 24.72 -12.61 -31.42
C LEU A 466 24.67 -11.20 -30.82
N ARG A 467 25.79 -10.47 -30.75
CA ARG A 467 25.86 -9.11 -30.18
C ARG A 467 24.96 -8.09 -30.87
N TYR A 468 24.45 -8.40 -32.06
CA TYR A 468 23.55 -7.55 -32.83
C TYR A 468 22.22 -8.24 -33.12
N ASN A 469 21.97 -9.40 -32.51
CA ASN A 469 20.81 -10.22 -32.82
C ASN A 469 19.58 -9.77 -32.06
N THR A 470 18.62 -9.18 -32.77
CA THR A 470 17.41 -8.60 -32.17
C THR A 470 16.25 -9.59 -32.06
N GLY A 471 16.51 -10.90 -32.10
CA GLY A 471 15.50 -11.94 -31.94
C GLY A 471 14.96 -12.48 -33.25
N GLY A 472 13.66 -12.77 -33.31
CA GLY A 472 13.01 -13.46 -34.44
C GLY A 472 12.23 -14.69 -34.00
N SER A 473 12.04 -15.65 -34.89
CA SER A 473 11.24 -16.85 -34.60
C SER A 473 12.00 -17.87 -33.73
N SER A 474 11.49 -18.13 -32.53
CA SER A 474 11.99 -19.15 -31.60
C SER A 474 12.01 -20.56 -32.20
N ALA A 475 11.06 -20.86 -33.08
CA ALA A 475 10.93 -22.20 -33.67
C ALA A 475 12.10 -22.56 -34.60
N SER A 476 12.81 -21.56 -35.15
CA SER A 476 13.97 -21.78 -36.02
C SER A 476 15.24 -22.19 -35.27
N MET A 477 15.28 -22.04 -33.94
CA MET A 477 16.43 -22.45 -33.12
C MET A 477 16.71 -23.95 -33.21
N GLY A 478 15.67 -24.78 -33.32
CA GLY A 478 15.82 -26.24 -33.40
C GLY A 478 16.68 -26.71 -34.59
N LEU A 479 16.63 -25.99 -35.72
CA LEU A 479 17.48 -26.26 -36.87
C LEU A 479 18.96 -25.97 -36.56
N LEU A 480 19.24 -24.79 -36.01
CA LEU A 480 20.61 -24.38 -35.67
C LEU A 480 21.21 -25.32 -34.60
N LEU A 481 20.45 -25.63 -33.55
CA LEU A 481 20.87 -26.57 -32.51
C LEU A 481 21.15 -27.97 -33.07
N SER A 482 20.38 -28.42 -34.06
CA SER A 482 20.62 -29.72 -34.70
C SER A 482 21.96 -29.78 -35.43
N PHE A 483 22.40 -28.70 -36.07
CA PHE A 483 23.74 -28.64 -36.69
C PHE A 483 24.87 -28.73 -35.66
N LEU A 484 24.62 -28.33 -34.41
CA LEU A 484 25.60 -28.39 -33.33
C LEU A 484 25.61 -29.73 -32.59
N GLN A 485 24.87 -30.73 -33.06
CA GLN A 485 24.80 -32.07 -32.46
C GLN A 485 25.25 -33.18 -33.43
N ASP A 486 25.48 -34.37 -32.88
CA ASP A 486 25.80 -35.55 -33.66
C ASP A 486 24.50 -36.18 -34.23
N PRO A 487 24.40 -36.44 -35.55
CA PRO A 487 23.15 -36.89 -36.20
C PRO A 487 22.60 -38.23 -35.70
N SER A 488 23.44 -39.04 -35.05
CA SER A 488 23.07 -40.37 -34.55
C SER A 488 22.41 -40.34 -33.17
N GLN A 489 22.39 -39.20 -32.49
CA GLN A 489 21.82 -39.05 -31.16
C GLN A 489 20.51 -38.26 -31.25
N GLN A 490 19.43 -38.87 -30.75
CA GLN A 490 18.18 -38.14 -30.56
C GLN A 490 18.27 -37.39 -29.24
N PHE A 491 18.26 -36.06 -29.32
CA PHE A 491 18.42 -35.18 -28.17
C PHE A 491 17.26 -34.18 -28.12
N HIS A 492 16.69 -33.98 -26.94
CA HIS A 492 15.64 -32.98 -26.69
C HIS A 492 16.26 -31.64 -26.33
N PHE A 493 16.00 -30.59 -27.13
CA PHE A 493 16.58 -29.27 -26.87
C PHE A 493 15.74 -28.45 -25.89
N PHE A 494 14.46 -28.27 -26.22
CA PHE A 494 13.53 -27.46 -25.45
C PHE A 494 12.10 -27.72 -25.90
N THR A 495 11.15 -27.25 -25.11
CA THR A 495 9.72 -27.28 -25.38
C THR A 495 9.17 -25.86 -25.35
N ILE A 496 8.34 -25.52 -26.33
CA ILE A 496 7.52 -24.30 -26.28
C ILE A 496 6.09 -24.70 -25.95
N TYR A 497 5.54 -24.12 -24.89
CA TYR A 497 4.10 -24.14 -24.63
C TYR A 497 3.50 -22.77 -24.98
N ASP A 498 2.58 -22.75 -25.93
CA ASP A 498 1.79 -21.57 -26.29
C ASP A 498 0.38 -21.72 -25.70
N ARG A 499 0.04 -20.83 -24.75
CA ARG A 499 -1.26 -20.83 -24.07
C ARG A 499 -2.41 -20.43 -24.98
N ILE A 500 -2.19 -19.53 -25.94
CA ILE A 500 -3.23 -19.01 -26.84
C ILE A 500 -3.67 -20.11 -27.80
N GLN A 501 -2.69 -20.78 -28.43
CA GLN A 501 -2.96 -21.91 -29.31
C GLN A 501 -3.28 -23.19 -28.52
N ASN A 502 -2.91 -23.21 -27.24
CA ASN A 502 -2.92 -24.37 -26.37
C ASN A 502 -2.16 -25.56 -26.98
N THR A 503 -0.98 -25.26 -27.54
CA THR A 503 -0.10 -26.22 -28.21
C THR A 503 1.21 -26.35 -27.44
N THR A 504 1.69 -27.58 -27.34
CA THR A 504 3.02 -27.89 -26.83
C THR A 504 3.84 -28.42 -27.99
N THR A 505 4.94 -27.76 -28.31
CA THR A 505 5.84 -28.14 -29.40
C THR A 505 7.20 -28.49 -28.83
N GLU A 506 7.60 -29.74 -28.99
CA GLU A 506 8.93 -30.22 -28.60
C GLU A 506 9.92 -30.02 -29.75
N PHE A 507 11.09 -29.46 -29.44
CA PHE A 507 12.18 -29.26 -30.38
C PHE A 507 13.28 -30.27 -30.09
N ASN A 508 13.41 -31.25 -30.97
CA ASN A 508 14.37 -32.34 -30.88
C ASN A 508 15.37 -32.27 -32.06
N THR A 509 16.43 -33.08 -32.00
CA THR A 509 17.38 -33.21 -33.12
C THR A 509 16.67 -33.58 -34.42
N LEU A 510 16.91 -32.81 -35.48
CA LEU A 510 16.36 -33.06 -36.82
C LEU A 510 17.17 -34.14 -37.57
N SER A 511 16.46 -35.04 -38.25
CA SER A 511 17.07 -36.00 -39.17
C SER A 511 17.18 -35.42 -40.58
N GLY A 512 18.24 -35.77 -41.31
CA GLY A 512 18.42 -35.34 -42.70
C GLY A 512 18.72 -33.84 -42.87
N LEU A 513 19.67 -33.31 -42.10
CA LEU A 513 20.15 -31.93 -42.25
C LEU A 513 20.64 -31.68 -43.70
N PRO A 514 20.39 -30.49 -44.27
CA PRO A 514 20.75 -30.18 -45.66
C PRO A 514 22.27 -30.00 -45.88
N GLY A 515 23.08 -30.05 -44.81
CA GLY A 515 24.54 -29.88 -44.86
C GLY A 515 25.24 -30.69 -43.77
N PRO A 516 26.59 -30.67 -43.75
CA PRO A 516 27.36 -31.40 -42.75
C PRO A 516 27.11 -30.81 -41.35
N PRO A 517 26.87 -31.65 -40.32
CA PRO A 517 26.77 -31.18 -38.95
C PRO A 517 28.14 -30.68 -38.45
N TYR A 518 28.13 -29.65 -37.61
CA TYR A 518 29.31 -29.24 -36.84
C TYR A 518 29.63 -30.26 -35.74
N GLY A 519 28.63 -30.99 -35.25
CA GLY A 519 28.79 -32.06 -34.27
C GLY A 519 28.96 -31.57 -32.84
N SER A 520 28.91 -32.50 -31.89
CA SER A 520 28.79 -32.19 -30.45
C SER A 520 30.11 -31.86 -29.74
N LYS A 521 31.27 -32.25 -30.31
CA LYS A 521 32.56 -32.29 -29.59
C LYS A 521 33.38 -31.01 -29.65
N ARG A 522 33.19 -30.21 -30.69
CA ARG A 522 34.01 -29.01 -30.96
C ARG A 522 33.53 -27.82 -30.15
N GLY A 523 34.47 -26.96 -29.74
CA GLY A 523 34.18 -25.75 -28.97
C GLY A 523 33.23 -24.83 -29.72
N VAL A 524 32.19 -24.35 -29.03
CA VAL A 524 31.26 -23.33 -29.52
C VAL A 524 31.19 -22.21 -28.50
N TYR A 525 31.36 -20.97 -28.96
CA TYR A 525 31.39 -19.77 -28.15
C TYR A 525 30.32 -18.81 -28.67
N ILE A 526 29.47 -18.31 -27.80
CA ILE A 526 28.35 -17.43 -28.14
C ILE A 526 28.67 -16.03 -27.65
N LEU A 527 28.67 -15.04 -28.55
CA LEU A 527 28.91 -13.65 -28.16
C LEU A 527 27.59 -12.93 -27.94
N THR A 528 27.43 -12.28 -26.78
CA THR A 528 26.21 -11.55 -26.42
C THR A 528 26.49 -10.09 -26.11
N SER A 529 25.47 -9.25 -26.28
CA SER A 529 25.47 -7.85 -25.83
C SER A 529 24.11 -7.50 -25.23
N TYR A 530 23.99 -6.29 -24.69
CA TYR A 530 22.68 -5.72 -24.31
C TYR A 530 21.64 -5.73 -25.45
N TYR A 531 22.07 -5.71 -26.73
CA TYR A 531 21.16 -5.74 -27.88
C TYR A 531 20.68 -7.15 -28.26
N THR A 532 21.30 -8.20 -27.70
CA THR A 532 20.82 -9.56 -27.92
C THR A 532 19.41 -9.68 -27.31
N ALA A 533 18.39 -9.94 -28.15
CA ALA A 533 16.97 -9.91 -27.77
C ALA A 533 16.19 -11.15 -28.25
N GLY A 534 15.02 -11.44 -27.66
CA GLY A 534 14.07 -12.46 -28.11
C GLY A 534 14.71 -13.83 -28.35
N ALA A 535 14.49 -14.43 -29.54
CA ALA A 535 15.08 -15.71 -29.93
C ALA A 535 16.62 -15.75 -29.87
N GLY A 536 17.30 -14.61 -29.95
CA GLY A 536 18.75 -14.52 -29.74
C GLY A 536 19.15 -14.81 -28.30
N GLU A 537 18.37 -14.31 -27.34
CA GLU A 537 18.57 -14.61 -25.93
C GLU A 537 18.16 -16.04 -25.61
N GLU A 538 17.05 -16.52 -26.16
CA GLU A 538 16.59 -17.90 -25.98
C GLU A 538 17.65 -18.90 -26.44
N PHE A 539 18.24 -18.65 -27.61
CA PHE A 539 19.31 -19.50 -28.12
C PHE A 539 20.54 -19.46 -27.22
N ALA A 540 20.95 -18.27 -26.76
CA ALA A 540 22.09 -18.13 -25.85
C ALA A 540 21.85 -18.89 -24.54
N TYR A 541 20.67 -18.73 -23.93
CA TYR A 541 20.25 -19.48 -22.74
C TYR A 541 20.31 -21.00 -22.95
N LEU A 542 19.74 -21.48 -24.07
CA LEU A 542 19.76 -22.90 -24.40
C LEU A 542 21.18 -23.42 -24.59
N MET A 543 22.10 -22.66 -25.18
CA MET A 543 23.49 -23.07 -25.32
C MET A 543 24.19 -23.29 -23.97
N GLN A 544 23.84 -22.52 -22.92
CA GLN A 544 24.29 -22.75 -21.54
C GLN A 544 23.61 -23.98 -20.92
N SER A 545 22.27 -24.06 -20.98
CA SER A 545 21.48 -25.16 -20.38
C SER A 545 21.85 -26.53 -20.97
N LEU A 546 22.17 -26.56 -22.26
CA LEU A 546 22.63 -27.75 -22.98
C LEU A 546 24.09 -28.09 -22.73
N HIS A 547 24.83 -27.23 -22.02
CA HIS A 547 26.28 -27.27 -21.91
C HIS A 547 26.97 -27.39 -23.28
N ARG A 548 26.38 -26.77 -24.31
CA ARG A 548 26.88 -26.88 -25.69
C ARG A 548 27.79 -25.73 -26.06
N GLY A 549 27.67 -24.57 -25.41
CA GLY A 549 28.53 -23.43 -25.73
C GLY A 549 28.84 -22.58 -24.51
N THR A 550 29.93 -21.83 -24.61
CA THR A 550 30.36 -20.85 -23.61
C THR A 550 29.91 -19.46 -24.04
N LEU A 551 29.16 -18.76 -23.21
CA LEU A 551 28.69 -17.40 -23.47
C LEU A 551 29.70 -16.38 -22.98
N ILE A 552 30.00 -15.40 -23.84
CA ILE A 552 31.02 -14.38 -23.60
C ILE A 552 30.45 -13.02 -24.03
N GLY A 553 30.46 -12.03 -23.15
CA GLY A 553 30.01 -10.68 -23.46
C GLY A 553 29.17 -10.06 -22.35
N GLU A 554 28.18 -9.24 -22.72
CA GLU A 554 27.32 -8.54 -21.77
C GLU A 554 26.06 -9.36 -21.44
N ILE A 555 25.43 -9.01 -20.32
CA ILE A 555 24.06 -9.47 -20.00
C ILE A 555 23.12 -8.99 -21.10
N THR A 556 22.25 -9.88 -21.59
CA THR A 556 21.35 -9.60 -22.71
C THR A 556 20.17 -8.70 -22.31
N SER A 557 19.33 -8.34 -23.28
CA SER A 557 18.31 -7.29 -23.10
C SER A 557 17.22 -7.61 -22.07
N GLY A 558 16.90 -8.90 -21.87
CA GLY A 558 15.75 -9.35 -21.09
C GLY A 558 14.41 -9.16 -21.79
N THR A 559 14.42 -8.87 -23.10
CA THR A 559 13.22 -8.59 -23.89
C THR A 559 12.74 -9.86 -24.58
N LEU A 560 11.69 -10.46 -24.02
CA LEU A 560 11.09 -11.69 -24.54
C LEU A 560 9.78 -11.40 -25.27
N MET A 561 9.55 -12.11 -26.38
CA MET A 561 8.28 -12.06 -27.13
C MET A 561 7.24 -13.05 -26.55
N HIS A 562 7.27 -13.28 -25.24
CA HIS A 562 6.43 -14.29 -24.58
C HIS A 562 5.19 -13.74 -23.92
N SER A 563 4.99 -12.42 -23.96
CA SER A 563 3.94 -11.74 -23.21
C SER A 563 3.06 -10.87 -24.10
N LYS A 564 1.80 -10.70 -23.69
CA LYS A 564 0.87 -9.73 -24.28
C LYS A 564 0.38 -8.77 -23.21
N SER A 565 0.16 -7.52 -23.59
CA SER A 565 -0.38 -6.49 -22.71
C SER A 565 -1.86 -6.25 -23.03
N PHE A 566 -2.69 -6.13 -22.00
CA PHE A 566 -4.12 -5.93 -22.07
C PHE A 566 -4.51 -4.76 -21.17
N GLN A 567 -5.37 -3.88 -21.66
CA GLN A 567 -5.98 -2.86 -20.82
C GLN A 567 -7.01 -3.51 -19.90
N VAL A 568 -6.97 -3.15 -18.61
CA VAL A 568 -7.98 -3.53 -17.62
C VAL A 568 -9.19 -2.62 -17.80
N GLU A 569 -10.37 -3.24 -17.93
CA GLU A 569 -11.61 -2.56 -18.26
C GLU A 569 -11.91 -1.37 -17.34
N ASP A 570 -12.35 -0.24 -17.92
CA ASP A 570 -12.69 1.02 -17.25
C ASP A 570 -11.58 1.64 -16.37
N THR A 571 -10.30 1.36 -16.66
CA THR A 571 -9.15 1.91 -15.91
C THR A 571 -7.99 2.30 -16.83
N ASP A 572 -7.03 3.06 -16.29
CA ASP A 572 -5.72 3.33 -16.91
C ASP A 572 -4.68 2.23 -16.58
N ILE A 573 -5.15 1.07 -16.12
CA ILE A 573 -4.30 -0.05 -15.71
C ILE A 573 -4.09 -0.99 -16.89
N VAL A 574 -2.85 -1.44 -17.08
CA VAL A 574 -2.46 -2.44 -18.08
C VAL A 574 -1.83 -3.64 -17.39
N ILE A 575 -2.30 -4.84 -17.72
CA ILE A 575 -1.70 -6.10 -17.31
C ILE A 575 -0.90 -6.69 -18.47
N THR A 576 0.33 -7.09 -18.21
CA THR A 576 1.19 -7.85 -19.13
C THR A 576 1.23 -9.30 -18.66
N VAL A 577 0.82 -10.22 -19.53
CA VAL A 577 0.66 -11.64 -19.19
C VAL A 577 1.53 -12.49 -20.11
N PRO A 578 2.42 -13.34 -19.55
CA PRO A 578 3.15 -14.31 -20.35
C PRO A 578 2.20 -15.41 -20.82
N PHE A 579 2.15 -15.59 -22.14
CA PHE A 579 1.36 -16.63 -22.80
C PHE A 579 2.21 -17.74 -23.42
N ILE A 580 3.54 -17.54 -23.48
CA ILE A 580 4.50 -18.55 -23.91
C ILE A 580 5.39 -18.95 -22.75
N ASN A 581 5.64 -20.26 -22.61
CA ASN A 581 6.71 -20.80 -21.78
C ASN A 581 7.73 -21.52 -22.67
N ILE A 582 9.01 -21.18 -22.49
CA ILE A 582 10.13 -21.92 -23.05
C ILE A 582 10.75 -22.75 -21.93
N ILE A 583 10.65 -24.06 -22.07
CA ILE A 583 11.08 -25.04 -21.09
C ILE A 583 12.33 -25.71 -21.67
N ASP A 584 13.45 -25.64 -20.97
CA ASP A 584 14.69 -26.23 -21.44
C ASP A 584 14.74 -27.76 -21.27
N ASN A 585 15.88 -28.34 -21.64
CA ASN A 585 16.16 -29.76 -21.54
C ASN A 585 16.17 -30.31 -20.09
N ASN A 586 16.21 -29.46 -19.08
CA ASN A 586 16.15 -29.83 -17.67
C ASN A 586 14.73 -29.71 -17.10
N GLY A 587 13.78 -29.22 -17.90
CA GLY A 587 12.41 -28.97 -17.47
C GLY A 587 12.24 -27.62 -16.76
N GLU A 588 13.26 -26.75 -16.78
CA GLU A 588 13.16 -25.41 -16.19
C GLU A 588 12.57 -24.44 -17.21
N CYS A 589 11.60 -23.62 -16.76
CA CYS A 589 11.04 -22.58 -17.61
C CYS A 589 11.87 -21.31 -17.47
N TRP A 590 12.33 -20.79 -18.60
CA TRP A 590 13.05 -19.53 -18.60
C TRP A 590 12.09 -18.35 -18.47
N LEU A 591 12.29 -17.53 -17.43
CA LEU A 591 11.43 -16.39 -17.09
C LEU A 591 11.99 -15.04 -17.61
N GLY A 592 13.11 -15.06 -18.34
CA GLY A 592 13.77 -13.86 -18.87
C GLY A 592 14.70 -13.19 -17.88
N GLY A 593 14.77 -11.85 -17.92
CA GLY A 593 15.66 -11.04 -17.08
C GLY A 593 17.08 -10.82 -17.64
N GLY A 594 17.33 -11.29 -18.87
CA GLY A 594 18.63 -11.26 -19.51
C GLY A 594 19.46 -12.50 -19.18
N VAL A 595 20.07 -13.12 -20.19
CA VAL A 595 21.01 -14.22 -20.05
C VAL A 595 22.32 -13.66 -19.52
N VAL A 596 22.85 -14.31 -18.48
CA VAL A 596 24.12 -13.94 -17.85
C VAL A 596 25.24 -14.78 -18.49
N PRO A 597 26.21 -14.16 -19.18
CA PRO A 597 27.31 -14.89 -19.81
C PRO A 597 28.21 -15.63 -18.82
N ASP A 598 28.84 -16.72 -19.27
CA ASP A 598 29.83 -17.47 -18.48
C ASP A 598 31.10 -16.65 -18.23
N ALA A 599 31.45 -15.77 -19.19
CA ALA A 599 32.50 -14.77 -19.05
C ALA A 599 31.96 -13.38 -19.41
N ILE A 600 31.77 -12.54 -18.39
CA ILE A 600 31.24 -11.19 -18.55
C ILE A 600 32.36 -10.23 -18.98
N VAL A 601 32.23 -9.66 -20.17
CA VAL A 601 33.14 -8.66 -20.76
C VAL A 601 32.34 -7.66 -21.57
N LEU A 602 32.93 -6.52 -21.94
CA LEU A 602 32.27 -5.59 -22.86
C LEU A 602 32.05 -6.25 -24.23
N ALA A 603 30.96 -5.89 -24.90
CA ALA A 603 30.58 -6.53 -26.17
C ALA A 603 31.71 -6.41 -27.21
N GLU A 604 32.43 -5.29 -27.26
CA GLU A 604 33.56 -5.07 -28.17
C GLU A 604 34.77 -5.98 -27.89
N GLU A 605 34.97 -6.41 -26.64
CA GLU A 605 36.09 -7.24 -26.20
C GLU A 605 35.82 -8.74 -26.34
N ALA A 606 34.56 -9.13 -26.57
CA ALA A 606 34.12 -10.52 -26.51
C ALA A 606 34.84 -11.46 -27.50
N VAL A 607 35.21 -10.98 -28.69
CA VAL A 607 35.95 -11.79 -29.68
C VAL A 607 37.37 -12.06 -29.21
N ASP A 608 38.07 -11.02 -28.76
CA ASP A 608 39.46 -11.13 -28.31
C ASP A 608 39.54 -12.03 -27.07
N HIS A 609 38.61 -11.84 -26.13
CA HIS A 609 38.52 -12.69 -24.94
C HIS A 609 38.21 -14.16 -25.27
N THR A 610 37.42 -14.41 -26.32
CA THR A 610 37.17 -15.78 -26.80
C THR A 610 38.47 -16.45 -27.28
N HIS A 611 39.32 -15.70 -27.99
CA HIS A 611 40.62 -16.22 -28.43
C HIS A 611 41.53 -16.54 -27.24
N GLU A 612 41.55 -15.70 -26.20
CA GLU A 612 42.29 -15.97 -24.96
C GLU A 612 41.83 -17.26 -24.26
N ILE A 613 40.52 -17.52 -24.22
CA ILE A 613 39.95 -18.74 -23.64
C ILE A 613 40.35 -19.97 -24.47
N ILE A 614 40.27 -19.88 -25.80
CA ILE A 614 40.66 -20.98 -26.70
C ILE A 614 42.15 -21.30 -26.54
N GLU A 615 43.02 -20.30 -26.53
CA GLU A 615 44.48 -20.48 -26.45
C GLU A 615 44.94 -21.01 -25.09
N SER A 616 44.32 -20.56 -24.01
CA SER A 616 44.68 -20.97 -22.65
C SER A 616 44.18 -22.37 -22.28
N GLY A 617 43.23 -22.93 -23.04
CA GLY A 617 42.59 -24.21 -22.71
C GLY A 617 41.84 -24.19 -21.37
N MET A 618 41.52 -22.99 -20.85
CA MET A 618 40.80 -22.85 -19.59
C MET A 618 39.39 -23.44 -19.72
N LYS A 619 39.08 -24.42 -18.87
CA LYS A 619 37.68 -24.74 -18.56
C LYS A 619 37.20 -23.69 -17.57
N LEU A 620 36.36 -22.77 -18.02
CA LEU A 620 35.67 -21.84 -17.12
C LEU A 620 34.85 -22.66 -16.12
N VAL A 621 35.14 -22.49 -14.84
CA VAL A 621 34.34 -23.06 -13.74
C VAL A 621 33.13 -22.15 -13.59
N ALA A 622 31.93 -22.72 -13.72
CA ALA A 622 30.68 -22.00 -13.49
C ALA A 622 30.73 -21.26 -12.14
N PHE A 623 30.41 -19.97 -12.14
CA PHE A 623 30.30 -19.15 -10.93
C PHE A 623 29.06 -19.56 -10.11
N GLU A 624 29.11 -20.71 -9.43
CA GLU A 624 28.03 -21.14 -8.50
C GLU A 624 28.01 -20.31 -7.19
N GLU A 625 29.02 -19.49 -6.90
CA GLU A 625 29.10 -18.74 -5.63
C GLU A 625 28.26 -17.46 -5.55
N PHE A 626 27.70 -16.95 -6.66
CA PHE A 626 26.85 -15.74 -6.61
C PHE A 626 25.38 -16.02 -6.25
N TYR A 627 24.87 -17.24 -6.49
CA TYR A 627 23.49 -17.61 -6.17
C TYR A 627 23.23 -17.87 -4.67
N GLN A 628 24.28 -18.04 -3.86
CA GLN A 628 24.14 -18.21 -2.40
C GLN A 628 24.31 -16.91 -1.61
N ASN A 629 24.51 -15.76 -2.26
CA ASN A 629 24.65 -14.48 -1.57
C ASN A 629 23.30 -13.73 -1.52
N PRO A 630 22.63 -13.64 -0.36
CA PRO A 630 21.32 -12.98 -0.26
C PRO A 630 21.35 -11.48 -0.62
N CYS A 631 22.52 -10.85 -0.68
CA CYS A 631 22.65 -9.45 -1.14
C CYS A 631 22.58 -9.28 -2.67
N ALA A 632 22.96 -10.28 -3.48
CA ALA A 632 22.89 -10.20 -4.95
C ALA A 632 21.46 -10.41 -5.46
N SER A 633 20.71 -11.32 -4.82
CA SER A 633 19.26 -11.51 -5.02
C SER A 633 18.45 -10.24 -4.71
N PHE A 634 18.96 -9.38 -3.83
CA PHE A 634 18.31 -8.11 -3.48
C PHE A 634 18.57 -6.99 -4.50
N CYS A 635 19.74 -6.98 -5.17
CA CYS A 635 20.04 -5.99 -6.22
C CYS A 635 19.24 -6.25 -7.50
N MET A 636 19.00 -7.51 -7.89
CA MET A 636 18.20 -7.83 -9.08
C MET A 636 16.69 -7.63 -8.89
N ARG A 637 16.18 -7.64 -7.65
CA ARG A 637 14.75 -7.39 -7.36
C ARG A 637 14.33 -5.91 -7.38
N ASN A 638 15.28 -4.97 -7.36
CA ASN A 638 14.99 -3.54 -7.12
C ASN A 638 15.52 -2.59 -8.19
N VAL A 639 15.88 -3.07 -9.39
CA VAL A 639 16.15 -2.15 -10.52
C VAL A 639 14.81 -1.66 -11.08
N GLN A 640 14.25 -0.62 -10.45
CA GLN A 640 13.31 0.27 -11.12
C GLN A 640 14.05 0.94 -12.28
N ILE A 641 13.75 0.50 -13.50
CA ILE A 641 14.20 1.15 -14.73
C ILE A 641 13.48 2.50 -14.83
N ASN A 642 14.19 3.58 -14.48
CA ASN A 642 13.74 4.95 -14.72
C ASN A 642 14.06 5.29 -16.19
N PRO A 643 13.08 5.65 -17.04
CA PRO A 643 13.39 6.09 -18.39
C PRO A 643 13.86 7.55 -18.40
N LEU A 644 14.98 7.78 -19.11
CA LEU A 644 15.42 9.06 -19.68
C LEU A 644 15.91 10.15 -18.71
N VAL A 645 17.24 10.30 -18.67
CA VAL A 645 17.86 11.62 -18.58
C VAL A 645 18.53 11.90 -19.93
N HIS A 646 17.87 12.71 -20.75
CA HIS A 646 18.53 13.42 -21.84
C HIS A 646 19.61 14.32 -21.24
N ILE A 647 20.86 14.14 -21.66
CA ILE A 647 21.87 15.20 -21.58
C ILE A 647 22.37 15.43 -23.00
N SER A 648 22.18 16.67 -23.41
CA SER A 648 22.64 17.38 -24.61
C SER A 648 24.07 17.09 -25.03
#